data_AF-A0A9D0TH16-F1
#
_entry.id   AF-A0A9D0TH16-F1
#
_cell.length_a   1.000
_cell.length_b   1.000
_cell.length_c   1.000
_cell.angle_alpha   90.00
_cell.angle_beta   90.00
_cell.angle_gamma   90.00
#
_symmetry.space_group_name_H-M   'P 1'
#
loop_
_entity.id
_entity.type
_entity.pdbx_description
1 polymer ?
#
loop_
_entity_poly.entity_id
_entity_poly.type
_entity_poly.pdbx_seq_one_letter_code
_entity_poly.pdbx_strand_id
1 'polypeptide(L)'
;HKNKAVRIAAIKSLRDKTILLEMANNDASHDVRREAIRHIDSLPVILKVRNDHRLQGDIDIRFSTLLEQGADDADDHPEISQRLKRINNPVLNKKMALAANAVALRRTAIELIDSQPVLAECVVSDNNADNRLLAASQLTDEALIRSTLKQLGRKDKRTAQALRQHLAARKQAEEADAQAQALIQSVESLGHDEHWQRDQTRLNTLRNQWEERSDQVSDALLKRWEQSTQAADQRLGIQRQQVAAQQPIQAAKISQCELIEGFLQQLQQRQRISEHEAVELGATLDVFLQDWDDIEGLPEAMEVTLANRFHQGLHRARQQIETLQKNAQKTRYLEQIIHRAEGLCKAKSLRESAVVKLDEDWNKQKLPTDPVLAEEYRQHFSRVMNQLKYRLEKQDKARASGLKKVEGWLSDIEETLAQDKLGDAVQLQRKIDQTLKSLPGLTPQQRSGIDQRLHDCVPKIRQLQGWRHWGTDQAREALVAEAIELKAQDHSVADRAKAVRDLRQRWKSLGEIDPAAGNAQWKQFDEACSAAYALCQSHYDEEAKKRQQHLAQRVRLCEQMEAFEKETDWSSPDWRSIDKQYNQFRNQWRQSGAVARKDWKAIFERYKKAEAALESHVENERRVNLQRRQGLIEKLEGLKDHEDLAEAIQAAKDAQRAWQPTVMARRSEEQKMWKRFRAAADAIFDRETQRRESASAAERSDIEQKEKIITMLEQLSEKETLSGSELADAKQAWHDSANIRGPKGKSLERRYNEALAKVDLARDRQQLKRQLEQMENLFERQQFLDQLEMAIQTPDQTIDADIEQTWSSLQAVAQPAAVDQAMALRFEQAAKGTIDNASLLANEQQRAALLLALEILLDLDSPAEYAQQRMEHQVARLANAMNSGEKGDQIELSHQKISNYCQQGPAPLEPLKELSKRFQVIADQMVSELKLQIVAMEKE
;
A
#
# COMPACT_ATOMS: atom_id res chain seq x y z
N HIS A 1 59.50 60.53 63.76
CA HIS A 1 60.94 60.14 63.68
C HIS A 1 61.23 59.46 62.32
N LYS A 2 62.36 59.73 61.65
CA LYS A 2 62.65 59.18 60.30
C LYS A 2 62.96 57.66 60.30
N ASN A 3 63.70 57.17 61.30
CA ASN A 3 64.02 55.74 61.43
C ASN A 3 62.79 54.91 61.85
N LYS A 4 62.45 53.88 61.07
CA LYS A 4 61.33 52.95 61.35
C LYS A 4 61.50 52.14 62.62
N ALA A 5 62.71 51.70 62.97
CA ALA A 5 62.97 50.89 64.16
C ALA A 5 62.63 51.65 65.46
N VAL A 6 62.91 52.96 65.47
CA VAL A 6 62.56 53.84 66.59
C VAL A 6 61.04 54.01 66.71
N ARG A 7 60.32 54.11 65.58
CA ARG A 7 58.84 54.18 65.59
C ARG A 7 58.22 52.86 66.06
N ILE A 8 58.74 51.70 65.63
CA ILE A 8 58.32 50.38 66.10
C ILE A 8 58.55 50.23 67.61
N ALA A 9 59.73 50.63 68.11
CA ALA A 9 60.03 50.59 69.54
C ALA A 9 59.09 51.48 70.35
N ALA A 10 58.74 52.67 69.83
CA ALA A 10 57.78 53.58 70.47
C ALA A 10 56.37 52.99 70.54
N ILE A 11 55.90 52.34 69.47
CA ILE A 11 54.58 51.67 69.42
C ILE A 11 54.45 50.62 70.52
N LYS A 12 55.50 49.83 70.79
CA LYS A 12 55.46 48.79 71.83
C LYS A 12 55.15 49.32 73.23
N SER A 13 55.46 50.59 73.50
CA SER A 13 55.15 51.29 74.75
C SER A 13 53.90 52.18 74.68
N LEU A 14 53.30 52.33 73.49
CA LEU A 14 52.20 53.25 73.25
C LEU A 14 50.86 52.62 73.64
N ARG A 15 50.07 53.33 74.44
CA ARG A 15 48.71 52.92 74.86
C ARG A 15 47.61 53.83 74.34
N ASP A 16 47.95 54.91 73.64
CA ASP A 16 46.97 55.85 73.11
C ASP A 16 46.32 55.30 71.84
N LYS A 17 45.01 55.04 71.92
CA LYS A 17 44.20 54.47 70.85
C LYS A 17 44.10 55.37 69.60
N THR A 18 44.15 56.69 69.78
CA THR A 18 44.05 57.65 68.66
C THR A 18 45.35 57.68 67.87
N ILE A 19 46.49 57.70 68.57
CA ILE A 19 47.82 57.66 67.97
C ILE A 19 48.07 56.29 67.32
N LEU A 20 47.66 55.19 67.95
CA LEU A 20 47.75 53.85 67.36
C LEU A 20 46.93 53.74 66.06
N LEU A 21 45.73 54.31 66.00
CA LEU A 21 44.90 54.33 64.80
C LEU A 21 45.50 55.21 63.69
N GLU A 22 46.03 56.38 64.05
CA GLU A 22 46.70 57.27 63.11
C GLU A 22 47.95 56.61 62.51
N MET A 23 48.77 55.96 63.35
CA MET A 23 49.95 55.22 62.92
C MET A 23 49.57 54.01 62.06
N ALA A 24 48.49 53.28 62.39
CA ALA A 24 48.01 52.15 61.61
C ALA A 24 47.49 52.56 60.21
N ASN A 25 46.93 53.76 60.06
CA ASN A 25 46.33 54.24 58.81
C ASN A 25 47.28 55.05 57.93
N ASN A 26 48.18 55.84 58.52
CA ASN A 26 48.88 56.93 57.80
C ASN A 26 50.43 56.82 57.81
N ASP A 27 51.06 55.87 58.53
CA ASP A 27 52.53 55.77 58.53
C ASP A 27 53.08 55.26 57.18
N ALA A 28 54.17 55.85 56.70
CA ALA A 28 54.79 55.48 55.43
C ALA A 28 55.38 54.05 55.39
N SER A 29 55.69 53.44 56.55
CA SER A 29 56.31 52.11 56.65
C SER A 29 55.29 51.04 57.03
N HIS A 30 55.17 50.00 56.20
CA HIS A 30 54.24 48.88 56.46
C HIS A 30 54.60 48.13 57.76
N ASP A 31 55.88 47.99 58.11
CA ASP A 31 56.32 47.36 59.36
C ASP A 31 55.83 48.12 60.61
N VAL A 32 55.75 49.45 60.51
CA VAL A 32 55.29 50.32 61.60
C VAL A 32 53.77 50.24 61.71
N ARG A 33 53.06 50.25 60.58
CA ARG A 33 51.60 50.04 60.52
C ARG A 33 51.20 48.67 61.06
N ARG A 34 51.93 47.60 60.71
CA ARG A 34 51.73 46.24 61.25
C ARG A 34 51.88 46.20 62.77
N GLU A 35 52.94 46.81 63.30
CA GLU A 35 53.15 46.85 64.75
C GLU A 35 52.05 47.65 65.45
N ALA A 36 51.62 48.77 64.86
CA ALA A 36 50.49 49.56 65.39
C ALA A 36 49.20 48.73 65.43
N ILE A 37 48.88 47.99 64.37
CA ILE A 37 47.72 47.09 64.29
C ILE A 37 47.76 46.05 65.41
N ARG A 38 48.91 45.41 65.67
CA ARG A 38 49.06 44.38 66.72
C ARG A 38 48.82 44.92 68.13
N HIS A 39 49.10 46.21 68.35
CA HIS A 39 48.93 46.86 69.65
C HIS A 39 47.55 47.52 69.85
N ILE A 40 46.67 47.54 68.84
CA ILE A 40 45.27 47.99 69.02
C ILE A 40 44.56 47.04 69.97
N ASP A 41 44.01 47.52 71.08
CA ASP A 41 43.39 46.73 72.15
C ASP A 41 41.85 46.82 72.18
N SER A 42 41.23 47.41 71.15
CA SER A 42 39.81 47.78 71.16
C SER A 42 39.12 47.46 69.84
N LEU A 43 37.97 46.77 69.92
CA LEU A 43 37.21 46.32 68.76
C LEU A 43 36.69 47.48 67.87
N PRO A 44 36.13 48.58 68.42
CA PRO A 44 35.77 49.76 67.61
C PRO A 44 36.95 50.45 66.92
N VAL A 45 38.17 50.32 67.46
CA VAL A 45 39.38 50.95 66.91
C VAL A 45 39.93 50.12 65.74
N ILE A 46 39.96 48.78 65.85
CA ILE A 46 40.39 47.91 64.75
C ILE A 46 39.41 47.95 63.56
N LEU A 47 38.13 48.24 63.80
CA LEU A 47 37.13 48.47 62.74
C LEU A 47 37.44 49.73 61.91
N LYS A 48 37.96 50.79 62.55
CA LYS A 48 38.33 52.06 61.89
C LYS A 48 39.66 52.04 61.14
N VAL A 49 40.41 50.93 61.18
CA VAL A 49 41.63 50.76 60.38
C VAL A 49 41.25 50.63 58.91
N ARG A 50 41.87 51.46 58.05
CA ARG A 50 41.67 51.45 56.60
C ARG A 50 42.08 50.10 56.03
N ASN A 51 41.24 49.56 55.15
CA ASN A 51 41.52 48.32 54.44
C ASN A 51 42.79 48.48 53.59
N ASP A 52 43.78 47.62 53.84
CA ASP A 52 45.02 47.53 53.06
C ASP A 52 45.32 46.06 52.83
N HIS A 53 45.33 45.65 51.56
CA HIS A 53 45.51 44.26 51.15
C HIS A 53 46.82 43.65 51.68
N ARG A 54 47.87 44.44 51.92
CA ARG A 54 49.17 43.94 52.43
C ARG A 54 49.19 43.71 53.94
N LEU A 55 48.30 44.36 54.68
CA LEU A 55 48.18 44.27 56.14
C LEU A 55 46.90 43.57 56.58
N GLN A 56 46.06 43.17 55.64
CA GLN A 56 44.75 42.58 55.89
C GLN A 56 44.83 41.35 56.81
N GLY A 57 45.82 40.48 56.62
CA GLY A 57 46.02 39.32 57.48
C GLY A 57 46.35 39.68 58.93
N ASP A 58 47.18 40.71 59.18
CA ASP A 58 47.47 41.18 60.53
C ASP A 58 46.24 41.85 61.17
N ILE A 59 45.42 42.58 60.39
CA ILE A 59 44.14 43.16 60.83
C ILE A 59 43.15 42.06 61.22
N ASP A 60 43.04 41.01 60.40
CA ASP A 60 42.10 39.91 60.60
C ASP A 60 42.50 39.03 61.80
N ILE A 61 43.79 38.75 61.98
CA ILE A 61 44.33 38.06 63.16
C ILE A 61 44.01 38.87 64.42
N ARG A 62 44.29 40.18 64.42
CA ARG A 62 44.06 41.02 65.59
C ARG A 62 42.57 41.17 65.89
N PHE A 63 41.74 41.37 64.86
CA PHE A 63 40.28 41.41 64.99
C PHE A 63 39.77 40.10 65.59
N SER A 64 40.22 38.95 65.11
CA SER A 64 39.84 37.63 65.65
C SER A 64 40.26 37.50 67.13
N THR A 65 41.48 37.90 67.48
CA THR A 65 41.97 37.84 68.87
C THR A 65 41.16 38.74 69.80
N LEU A 66 40.83 39.97 69.36
CA LEU A 66 40.02 40.90 70.15
C LEU A 66 38.59 40.41 70.32
N LEU A 67 38.01 39.84 69.25
CA LEU A 67 36.67 39.27 69.29
C LEU A 67 36.62 38.01 70.17
N GLU A 68 37.69 37.19 70.20
CA GLU A 68 37.80 36.05 71.11
C GLU A 68 37.96 36.44 72.58
N GLN A 69 38.63 37.56 72.86
CA GLN A 69 38.91 38.05 74.21
C GLN A 69 37.73 38.81 74.83
N GLY A 70 36.87 39.41 74.00
CA GLY A 70 35.71 40.21 74.43
C GLY A 70 34.38 39.73 73.84
N ALA A 71 34.26 38.43 73.57
CA ALA A 71 33.10 37.81 72.91
C ALA A 71 31.76 38.11 73.63
N ASP A 72 31.81 38.32 74.94
CA ASP A 72 30.66 38.60 75.78
C ASP A 72 30.23 40.09 75.70
N ASP A 73 31.14 41.02 75.45
CA ASP A 73 30.84 42.47 75.43
C ASP A 73 30.78 43.08 74.02
N ALA A 74 30.72 42.23 72.98
CA ALA A 74 30.66 42.69 71.59
C ALA A 74 29.26 43.22 71.25
N ASP A 75 29.13 44.56 71.16
CA ASP A 75 27.92 45.23 70.68
C ASP A 75 27.53 44.80 69.25
N ASP A 76 26.23 44.82 68.95
CA ASP A 76 25.70 44.50 67.62
C ASP A 76 26.08 45.58 66.61
N HIS A 77 27.17 45.34 65.86
CA HIS A 77 27.66 46.24 64.83
C HIS A 77 27.79 45.52 63.48
N PRO A 78 27.20 46.04 62.38
CA PRO A 78 27.12 45.35 61.09
C PRO A 78 28.50 45.03 60.48
N GLU A 79 29.50 45.88 60.73
CA GLU A 79 30.87 45.63 60.25
C GLU A 79 31.54 44.42 60.92
N ILE A 80 31.14 44.04 62.14
CA ILE A 80 31.69 42.85 62.83
C ILE A 80 31.21 41.59 62.10
N SER A 81 29.92 41.50 61.81
CA SER A 81 29.32 40.39 61.06
C SER A 81 29.88 40.29 59.63
N GLN A 82 30.08 41.42 58.95
CA GLN A 82 30.71 41.44 57.62
C GLN A 82 32.17 40.95 57.65
N ARG A 83 32.97 41.38 58.64
CA ARG A 83 34.35 40.90 58.79
C ARG A 83 34.41 39.44 59.20
N LEU A 84 33.49 38.96 60.05
CA LEU A 84 33.39 37.56 60.43
C LEU A 84 33.11 36.67 59.20
N LYS A 85 32.16 37.06 58.33
CA LYS A 85 31.89 36.39 57.04
C LYS A 85 33.11 36.34 56.13
N ARG A 86 33.92 37.41 56.12
CA ARG A 86 35.15 37.47 55.31
C ARG A 86 36.27 36.57 55.86
N ILE A 87 36.47 36.56 57.17
CA ILE A 87 37.55 35.80 57.82
C ILE A 87 37.23 34.30 57.81
N ASN A 88 35.94 33.96 58.01
CA ASN A 88 35.39 32.61 58.01
C ASN A 88 36.30 31.56 58.70
N ASN A 89 36.69 31.85 59.94
CA ASN A 89 37.54 30.94 60.72
C ASN A 89 36.66 29.98 61.53
N PRO A 90 36.79 28.65 61.36
CA PRO A 90 35.89 27.67 61.98
C PRO A 90 35.97 27.64 63.51
N VAL A 91 37.15 27.88 64.09
CA VAL A 91 37.34 27.91 65.55
C VAL A 91 36.68 29.14 66.14
N LEU A 92 36.86 30.29 65.49
CA LEU A 92 36.23 31.55 65.87
C LEU A 92 34.70 31.46 65.71
N ASN A 93 34.21 30.99 64.57
CA ASN A 93 32.78 30.83 64.29
C ASN A 93 32.12 29.91 65.32
N LYS A 94 32.72 28.77 65.66
CA LYS A 94 32.21 27.87 66.72
C LYS A 94 32.05 28.62 68.05
N LYS A 95 33.09 29.34 68.47
CA LYS A 95 33.07 30.09 69.74
C LYS A 95 32.02 31.19 69.71
N MET A 96 31.91 31.91 68.60
CA MET A 96 30.91 32.97 68.42
C MET A 96 29.49 32.42 68.42
N ALA A 97 29.22 31.31 67.74
CA ALA A 97 27.88 30.70 67.70
C ALA A 97 27.41 30.19 69.07
N LEU A 98 28.32 29.69 69.91
CA LEU A 98 27.96 29.13 71.22
C LEU A 98 27.93 30.17 72.35
N ALA A 99 28.77 31.20 72.31
CA ALA A 99 29.03 32.06 73.46
C ALA A 99 28.82 33.57 73.22
N ALA A 100 28.63 34.04 71.99
CA ALA A 100 28.47 35.49 71.77
C ALA A 100 27.15 36.01 72.35
N ASN A 101 27.17 37.19 72.98
CA ASN A 101 25.95 37.79 73.55
C ASN A 101 25.01 38.37 72.47
N ALA A 102 25.56 38.96 71.41
CA ALA A 102 24.78 39.52 70.31
C ALA A 102 24.11 38.43 69.43
N VAL A 103 22.78 38.52 69.28
CA VAL A 103 21.97 37.53 68.51
C VAL A 103 22.38 37.49 67.03
N ALA A 104 22.58 38.65 66.41
CA ALA A 104 22.96 38.77 65.00
C ALA A 104 24.35 38.19 64.70
N LEU A 105 25.26 38.25 65.69
CA LEU A 105 26.61 37.69 65.59
C LEU A 105 26.58 36.16 65.71
N ARG A 106 25.78 35.61 66.63
CA ARG A 106 25.51 34.16 66.68
C ARG A 106 24.87 33.66 65.39
N ARG A 107 23.87 34.38 64.86
CA ARG A 107 23.24 34.04 63.56
C ARG A 107 24.27 33.98 62.43
N THR A 108 25.10 35.01 62.32
CA THR A 108 26.17 35.08 61.31
C THR A 108 27.18 33.95 61.48
N ALA A 109 27.53 33.59 62.72
CA ALA A 109 28.42 32.48 63.01
C ALA A 109 27.78 31.13 62.65
N ILE A 110 26.49 30.92 62.96
CA ILE A 110 25.73 29.71 62.58
C ILE A 110 25.67 29.57 61.06
N GLU A 111 25.43 30.66 60.32
CA GLU A 111 25.46 30.67 58.84
C GLU A 111 26.79 30.16 58.25
N LEU A 112 27.89 30.23 59.01
CA LEU A 112 29.25 29.92 58.58
C LEU A 112 29.81 28.62 59.20
N ILE A 113 28.99 27.85 59.93
CA ILE A 113 29.42 26.60 60.57
C ILE A 113 28.95 25.40 59.74
N ASP A 114 29.91 24.60 59.27
CA ASP A 114 29.62 23.31 58.62
C ASP A 114 29.61 22.13 59.62
N SER A 115 30.05 22.37 60.86
CA SER A 115 30.20 21.33 61.88
C SER A 115 28.85 20.88 62.46
N GLN A 116 28.38 19.71 62.01
CA GLN A 116 27.10 19.12 62.42
C GLN A 116 26.92 18.97 63.94
N PRO A 117 27.92 18.56 64.74
CA PRO A 117 27.78 18.53 66.20
C PRO A 117 27.60 19.91 66.84
N VAL A 118 28.24 20.94 66.28
CA VAL A 118 28.13 22.32 66.78
C VAL A 118 26.76 22.91 66.42
N LEU A 119 26.27 22.64 65.21
CA LEU A 119 24.90 23.02 64.83
C LEU A 119 23.87 22.34 65.73
N ALA A 120 24.03 21.04 65.99
CA ALA A 120 23.19 20.28 66.92
C ALA A 120 23.18 20.89 68.33
N GLU A 121 24.34 21.31 68.82
CA GLU A 121 24.48 22.03 70.09
C GLU A 121 23.74 23.37 70.06
N CYS A 122 23.92 24.19 69.02
CA CYS A 122 23.24 25.48 68.85
C CYS A 122 21.71 25.36 68.80
N VAL A 123 21.18 24.30 68.18
CA VAL A 123 19.74 24.01 68.15
C VAL A 123 19.18 23.79 69.56
N VAL A 124 19.98 23.21 70.47
CA VAL A 124 19.54 22.87 71.83
C VAL A 124 19.79 24.02 72.81
N SER A 125 20.89 24.77 72.64
CA SER A 125 21.38 25.73 73.63
C SER A 125 21.12 27.21 73.32
N ASP A 126 20.86 27.63 72.06
CA ASP A 126 20.66 29.06 71.75
C ASP A 126 19.32 29.58 72.30
N ASN A 127 19.35 30.74 72.94
CA ASN A 127 18.19 31.40 73.52
C ASN A 127 17.20 31.94 72.45
N ASN A 128 17.65 32.23 71.22
CA ASN A 128 16.82 32.78 70.15
C ASN A 128 16.23 31.68 69.24
N ALA A 129 14.92 31.74 68.99
CA ALA A 129 14.20 30.74 68.18
C ALA A 129 14.60 30.71 66.69
N ASP A 130 14.91 31.86 66.10
CA ASP A 130 15.29 31.94 64.69
C ASP A 130 16.70 31.39 64.45
N ASN A 131 17.61 31.55 65.41
CA ASN A 131 18.93 30.93 65.38
C ASN A 131 18.85 29.41 65.53
N ARG A 132 17.98 28.91 66.41
CA ARG A 132 17.70 27.46 66.53
C ARG A 132 17.12 26.90 65.23
N LEU A 133 16.19 27.62 64.60
CA LEU A 133 15.60 27.20 63.32
C LEU A 133 16.64 27.19 62.19
N LEU A 134 17.50 28.21 62.13
CA LEU A 134 18.61 28.29 61.17
C LEU A 134 19.58 27.11 61.35
N ALA A 135 20.05 26.86 62.57
CA ALA A 135 20.93 25.73 62.87
C ALA A 135 20.26 24.39 62.54
N ALA A 136 18.95 24.25 62.80
CA ALA A 136 18.19 23.06 62.47
C ALA A 136 18.04 22.83 60.97
N SER A 137 17.91 23.91 60.17
CA SER A 137 17.82 23.81 58.70
C SER A 137 19.13 23.37 58.04
N GLN A 138 20.26 23.52 58.74
CA GLN A 138 21.60 23.14 58.26
C GLN A 138 22.05 21.77 58.79
N LEU A 139 21.25 21.12 59.64
CA LEU A 139 21.52 19.75 60.07
C LEU A 139 21.15 18.76 58.96
N THR A 140 22.11 17.91 58.60
CA THR A 140 21.97 16.90 57.54
C THR A 140 22.22 15.48 58.05
N ASP A 141 22.94 15.32 59.18
CA ASP A 141 23.20 14.01 59.80
C ASP A 141 21.96 13.48 60.55
N GLU A 142 21.45 12.33 60.09
CA GLU A 142 20.25 11.69 60.64
C GLU A 142 20.38 11.32 62.13
N ALA A 143 21.53 10.83 62.56
CA ALA A 143 21.74 10.44 63.96
C ALA A 143 21.69 11.67 64.87
N LEU A 144 22.28 12.78 64.40
CA LEU A 144 22.25 14.06 65.09
C LEU A 144 20.86 14.70 65.07
N ILE A 145 20.12 14.65 63.96
CA ILE A 145 18.73 15.14 63.88
C ILE A 145 17.80 14.36 64.85
N ARG A 146 17.93 13.03 64.90
CA ARG A 146 17.11 12.20 65.82
C ARG A 146 17.45 12.46 67.29
N SER A 147 18.74 12.58 67.61
CA SER A 147 19.19 12.86 68.98
C SER A 147 18.86 14.27 69.45
N THR A 148 18.99 15.29 68.59
CA THR A 148 18.58 16.68 68.88
C THR A 148 17.07 16.82 69.05
N LEU A 149 16.26 16.16 68.22
CA LEU A 149 14.80 16.06 68.40
C LEU A 149 14.42 15.50 69.77
N LYS A 150 15.18 14.51 70.27
CA LYS A 150 14.97 13.94 71.60
C LYS A 150 15.33 14.93 72.72
N GLN A 151 16.35 15.76 72.52
CA GLN A 151 16.82 16.76 73.50
C GLN A 151 15.94 18.02 73.56
N LEU A 152 15.39 18.49 72.43
CA LEU A 152 14.47 19.66 72.36
C LEU A 152 13.13 19.43 73.09
N GLY A 153 12.63 18.20 73.11
CA GLY A 153 11.34 17.88 73.74
C GLY A 153 10.15 18.69 73.18
N ARG A 154 9.24 19.15 74.05
CA ARG A 154 8.05 19.97 73.67
C ARG A 154 8.31 21.49 73.65
N LYS A 155 9.54 21.95 73.87
CA LYS A 155 9.84 23.36 74.14
C LYS A 155 9.79 24.28 72.90
N ASP A 156 10.11 23.75 71.71
CA ASP A 156 10.11 24.53 70.47
C ASP A 156 9.49 23.73 69.31
N LYS A 157 8.18 23.95 69.09
CA LYS A 157 7.39 23.21 68.09
C LYS A 157 7.85 23.50 66.66
N ARG A 158 8.28 24.72 66.36
CA ARG A 158 8.66 25.17 65.01
C ARG A 158 9.97 24.52 64.57
N THR A 159 10.98 24.56 65.41
CA THR A 159 12.29 23.93 65.16
C THR A 159 12.17 22.40 65.10
N ALA A 160 11.35 21.80 65.96
CA ALA A 160 11.08 20.35 65.92
C ALA A 160 10.31 19.93 64.65
N GLN A 161 9.43 20.78 64.11
CA GLN A 161 8.75 20.52 62.85
C GLN A 161 9.71 20.54 61.67
N ALA A 162 10.65 21.51 61.63
CA ALA A 162 11.68 21.57 60.59
C ALA A 162 12.55 20.30 60.58
N LEU A 163 13.05 19.85 61.74
CA LEU A 163 13.83 18.61 61.85
C LEU A 163 13.04 17.36 61.42
N ARG A 164 11.73 17.29 61.73
CA ARG A 164 10.86 16.20 61.24
C ARG A 164 10.65 16.25 59.73
N GLN A 165 10.52 17.45 59.16
CA GLN A 165 10.43 17.63 57.70
C GLN A 165 11.71 17.17 57.00
N HIS A 166 12.90 17.45 57.54
CA HIS A 166 14.16 16.93 57.02
C HIS A 166 14.22 15.39 57.05
N LEU A 167 13.79 14.75 58.14
CA LEU A 167 13.71 13.28 58.21
C LEU A 167 12.68 12.70 57.23
N ALA A 168 11.54 13.35 57.05
CA ALA A 168 10.50 12.91 56.12
C ALA A 168 10.94 13.05 54.65
N ALA A 169 11.55 14.18 54.28
CA ALA A 169 12.10 14.40 52.94
C ALA A 169 13.19 13.38 52.59
N ARG A 170 14.04 13.03 53.56
CA ARG A 170 15.08 12.00 53.37
C ARG A 170 14.48 10.61 53.14
N LYS A 171 13.47 10.22 53.92
CA LYS A 171 12.75 8.96 53.69
C LYS A 171 12.07 8.91 52.33
N GLN A 172 11.44 10.00 51.90
CA GLN A 172 10.83 10.09 50.58
C GLN A 172 11.87 9.93 49.45
N ALA A 173 13.06 10.54 49.59
CA ALA A 173 14.15 10.35 48.64
C ALA A 173 14.68 8.91 48.62
N GLU A 174 14.82 8.26 49.78
CA GLU A 174 15.22 6.84 49.87
C GLU A 174 14.17 5.90 49.24
N GLU A 175 12.88 6.16 49.45
CA GLU A 175 11.79 5.41 48.82
C GLU A 175 11.75 5.62 47.29
N ALA A 176 11.99 6.84 46.81
CA ALA A 176 12.10 7.15 45.39
C ALA A 176 13.29 6.43 44.73
N ASP A 177 14.47 6.45 45.36
CA ASP A 177 15.66 5.73 44.88
C ASP A 177 15.44 4.20 44.85
N ALA A 178 14.74 3.62 45.85
CA ALA A 178 14.42 2.20 45.87
C ALA A 178 13.45 1.79 44.74
N GLN A 179 12.43 2.61 44.48
CA GLN A 179 11.51 2.40 43.37
C GLN A 179 12.21 2.54 42.01
N ALA A 180 13.08 3.55 41.86
CA ALA A 180 13.91 3.75 40.68
C ALA A 180 14.80 2.52 40.40
N GLN A 181 15.41 1.93 41.43
CA GLN A 181 16.19 0.70 41.28
C GLN A 181 15.34 -0.49 40.78
N ALA A 182 14.10 -0.64 41.24
CA ALA A 182 13.20 -1.70 40.78
C ALA A 182 12.80 -1.54 39.29
N LEU A 183 12.60 -0.30 38.85
CA LEU A 183 12.35 0.01 37.43
C LEU A 183 13.57 -0.34 36.56
N ILE A 184 14.78 0.03 37.00
CA ILE A 184 16.03 -0.31 36.31
C ILE A 184 16.21 -1.83 36.18
N GLN A 185 15.98 -2.59 37.25
CA GLN A 185 16.05 -4.06 37.21
C GLN A 185 15.02 -4.65 36.22
N SER A 186 13.82 -4.05 36.16
CA SER A 186 12.80 -4.46 35.20
C SER A 186 13.26 -4.22 33.76
N VAL A 187 13.91 -3.09 33.47
CA VAL A 187 14.48 -2.79 32.14
C VAL A 187 15.64 -3.74 31.81
N GLU A 188 16.53 -4.03 32.78
CA GLU A 188 17.66 -4.94 32.59
C GLU A 188 17.19 -6.33 32.14
N SER A 189 16.03 -6.79 32.63
CA SER A 189 15.45 -8.09 32.25
C SER A 189 14.90 -8.18 30.81
N LEU A 190 14.59 -7.05 30.16
CA LEU A 190 13.97 -7.04 28.82
C LEU A 190 14.94 -7.41 27.70
N GLY A 191 14.43 -8.05 26.65
CA GLY A 191 15.21 -8.40 25.45
C GLY A 191 16.05 -9.67 25.58
N HIS A 192 15.72 -10.53 26.55
CA HIS A 192 16.32 -11.87 26.68
C HIS A 192 15.44 -12.97 26.05
N ASP A 193 14.14 -12.76 25.94
CA ASP A 193 13.19 -13.71 25.35
C ASP A 193 12.96 -13.42 23.85
N GLU A 194 12.42 -14.37 23.09
CA GLU A 194 12.17 -14.24 21.63
C GLU A 194 11.02 -13.29 21.26
N HIS A 195 10.45 -12.57 22.23
CA HIS A 195 9.24 -11.77 22.06
C HIS A 195 9.50 -10.26 22.08
N TRP A 196 10.30 -9.78 21.12
CA TRP A 196 10.72 -8.37 21.04
C TRP A 196 9.55 -7.36 21.06
N GLN A 197 8.40 -7.69 20.46
CA GLN A 197 7.22 -6.80 20.41
C GLN A 197 6.60 -6.59 21.79
N ARG A 198 6.54 -7.66 22.60
CA ARG A 198 6.02 -7.60 23.97
C ARG A 198 6.98 -6.85 24.89
N ASP A 199 8.28 -7.07 24.70
CA ASP A 199 9.29 -6.39 25.49
C ASP A 199 9.43 -4.90 25.12
N GLN A 200 9.20 -4.55 23.85
CA GLN A 200 9.17 -3.16 23.40
C GLN A 200 8.01 -2.37 24.03
N THR A 201 6.81 -2.95 24.10
CA THR A 201 5.68 -2.29 24.76
C THR A 201 5.94 -2.14 26.26
N ARG A 202 6.52 -3.16 26.90
CA ARG A 202 6.91 -3.11 28.31
C ARG A 202 7.99 -2.06 28.60
N LEU A 203 8.99 -1.91 27.72
CA LEU A 203 10.02 -0.89 27.84
C LEU A 203 9.42 0.53 27.79
N ASN A 204 8.46 0.78 26.90
CA ASN A 204 7.76 2.06 26.81
C ASN A 204 6.96 2.35 28.09
N THR A 205 6.27 1.35 28.65
CA THR A 205 5.56 1.52 29.94
C THR A 205 6.52 1.86 31.08
N LEU A 206 7.69 1.21 31.14
CA LEU A 206 8.71 1.50 32.14
C LEU A 206 9.30 2.91 31.98
N ARG A 207 9.44 3.41 30.74
CA ARG A 207 9.85 4.81 30.45
C ARG A 207 8.87 5.82 31.01
N ASN A 208 7.57 5.63 30.78
CA ASN A 208 6.55 6.53 31.31
C ASN A 208 6.57 6.53 32.85
N GLN A 209 6.73 5.36 33.48
CA GLN A 209 6.84 5.26 34.95
C GLN A 209 8.09 5.94 35.51
N TRP A 210 9.17 6.03 34.72
CA TRP A 210 10.40 6.73 35.08
C TRP A 210 10.28 8.25 34.96
N GLU A 211 9.64 8.76 33.90
CA GLU A 211 9.44 10.21 33.67
C GLU A 211 8.67 10.89 34.82
N GLU A 212 7.67 10.22 35.40
CA GLU A 212 6.93 10.73 36.55
C GLU A 212 7.80 10.93 37.82
N ARG A 213 8.99 10.33 37.86
CA ARG A 213 9.82 10.18 39.07
C ARG A 213 11.24 10.74 38.93
N SER A 214 11.67 11.10 37.72
CA SER A 214 13.06 11.47 37.43
C SER A 214 13.56 12.67 38.23
N ASP A 215 12.66 13.56 38.65
CA ASP A 215 13.00 14.79 39.38
C ASP A 215 13.44 14.55 40.83
N GLN A 216 13.18 13.36 41.39
CA GLN A 216 13.41 13.02 42.80
C GLN A 216 14.55 12.00 43.00
N VAL A 217 15.22 11.59 41.92
CA VAL A 217 16.17 10.46 41.91
C VAL A 217 17.61 10.96 41.81
N SER A 218 18.55 10.23 42.41
CA SER A 218 19.97 10.57 42.36
C SER A 218 20.60 10.51 40.95
N ASP A 219 21.57 11.39 40.67
CA ASP A 219 22.34 11.44 39.41
C ASP A 219 22.99 10.10 39.01
N ALA A 220 23.35 9.26 39.99
CA ALA A 220 23.93 7.95 39.75
C ALA A 220 22.90 6.97 39.15
N LEU A 221 21.65 7.02 39.63
CA LEU A 221 20.57 6.18 39.11
C LEU A 221 20.05 6.69 37.77
N LEU A 222 20.05 8.01 37.52
CA LEU A 222 19.78 8.58 36.20
C LEU A 222 20.73 8.02 35.12
N LYS A 223 22.04 8.03 35.39
CA LYS A 223 23.03 7.44 34.48
C LYS A 223 22.84 5.94 34.28
N ARG A 224 22.49 5.20 35.33
CA ARG A 224 22.25 3.76 35.23
C ARG A 224 21.00 3.46 34.41
N TRP A 225 19.93 4.23 34.57
CA TRP A 225 18.72 4.13 33.77
C TRP A 225 18.99 4.34 32.27
N GLU A 226 19.73 5.38 31.92
CA GLU A 226 20.14 5.64 30.52
C GLU A 226 20.92 4.45 29.94
N GLN A 227 21.88 3.90 30.69
CA GLN A 227 22.67 2.74 30.25
C GLN A 227 21.80 1.49 30.07
N SER A 228 20.94 1.17 31.04
CA SER A 228 20.09 -0.03 31.00
C SER A 228 19.04 0.06 29.89
N THR A 229 18.44 1.24 29.67
CA THR A 229 17.48 1.45 28.56
C THR A 229 18.16 1.37 27.20
N GLN A 230 19.36 1.95 27.04
CA GLN A 230 20.14 1.84 25.82
C GLN A 230 20.52 0.38 25.52
N ALA A 231 20.94 -0.38 26.54
CA ALA A 231 21.25 -1.79 26.39
C ALA A 231 20.01 -2.65 26.05
N ALA A 232 18.83 -2.31 26.60
CA ALA A 232 17.56 -2.95 26.24
C ALA A 232 17.17 -2.65 24.78
N ASP A 233 17.23 -1.39 24.34
CA ASP A 233 16.94 -1.01 22.95
C ASP A 233 17.89 -1.70 21.95
N GLN A 234 19.18 -1.83 22.29
CA GLN A 234 20.14 -2.54 21.45
C GLN A 234 19.78 -4.02 21.28
N ARG A 235 19.45 -4.71 22.39
CA ARG A 235 19.03 -6.13 22.35
C ARG A 235 17.76 -6.33 21.52
N LEU A 236 16.74 -5.51 21.77
CA LEU A 236 15.49 -5.55 21.01
C LEU A 236 15.69 -5.20 19.53
N GLY A 237 16.59 -4.25 19.24
CA GLY A 237 16.99 -3.89 17.88
C GLY A 237 17.63 -5.05 17.12
N ILE A 238 18.53 -5.81 17.76
CA ILE A 238 19.16 -7.00 17.16
C ILE A 238 18.10 -8.07 16.85
N GLN A 239 17.21 -8.38 17.79
CA GLN A 239 16.14 -9.36 17.56
C GLN A 239 15.20 -8.93 16.43
N ARG A 240 14.83 -7.64 16.38
CA ARG A 240 14.02 -7.09 15.29
C ARG A 240 14.71 -7.22 13.94
N GLN A 241 16.01 -6.95 13.86
CA GLN A 241 16.81 -7.10 12.63
C GLN A 241 16.90 -8.56 12.20
N GLN A 242 17.06 -9.50 13.13
CA GLN A 242 17.07 -10.94 12.83
C GLN A 242 15.74 -11.40 12.23
N VAL A 243 14.61 -11.04 12.85
CA VAL A 243 13.28 -11.35 12.30
C VAL A 243 13.07 -10.69 10.94
N ALA A 244 13.50 -9.44 10.76
CA ALA A 244 13.37 -8.73 9.49
C ALA A 244 14.25 -9.34 8.38
N ALA A 245 15.44 -9.85 8.70
CA ALA A 245 16.31 -10.55 7.75
C ALA A 245 15.73 -11.91 7.32
N GLN A 246 14.99 -12.59 8.20
CA GLN A 246 14.35 -13.87 7.90
C GLN A 246 13.07 -13.72 7.05
N GLN A 247 12.35 -12.60 7.14
CA GLN A 247 11.13 -12.36 6.37
C GLN A 247 11.27 -12.51 4.84
N PRO A 248 12.25 -11.90 4.16
CA PRO A 248 12.40 -12.05 2.71
C PRO A 248 12.75 -13.49 2.30
N ILE A 249 13.56 -14.18 3.10
CA ILE A 249 13.91 -15.59 2.89
C ILE A 249 12.67 -16.47 3.01
N GLN A 250 11.87 -16.26 4.06
CA GLN A 250 10.59 -16.95 4.25
C GLN A 250 9.61 -16.70 3.10
N ALA A 251 9.47 -15.45 2.66
CA ALA A 251 8.62 -15.09 1.53
C ALA A 251 9.09 -15.77 0.23
N ALA A 252 10.39 -15.84 -0.02
CA ALA A 252 10.96 -16.53 -1.18
C ALA A 252 10.64 -18.03 -1.14
N LYS A 253 10.88 -18.73 -0.02
CA LYS A 253 10.54 -20.16 0.13
C LYS A 253 9.03 -20.42 -0.01
N ILE A 254 8.17 -19.55 0.54
CA ILE A 254 6.70 -19.65 0.36
C ILE A 254 6.34 -19.49 -1.12
N SER A 255 6.92 -18.51 -1.81
CA SER A 255 6.64 -18.29 -3.23
C SER A 255 7.02 -19.50 -4.09
N GLN A 256 8.14 -20.19 -3.78
CA GLN A 256 8.52 -21.43 -4.46
C GLN A 256 7.52 -22.58 -4.22
N CYS A 257 6.99 -22.70 -2.99
CA CYS A 257 5.90 -23.65 -2.72
C CYS A 257 4.67 -23.36 -3.60
N GLU A 258 4.27 -22.10 -3.69
CA GLU A 258 3.10 -21.67 -4.47
C GLU A 258 3.30 -21.86 -5.97
N LEU A 259 4.50 -21.60 -6.49
CA LEU A 259 4.85 -21.82 -7.90
C LEU A 259 4.72 -23.30 -8.28
N ILE A 260 5.23 -24.22 -7.45
CA ILE A 260 5.08 -25.66 -7.69
C ILE A 260 3.63 -26.10 -7.60
N GLU A 261 2.87 -25.61 -6.63
CA GLU A 261 1.45 -25.94 -6.48
C GLU A 261 0.62 -25.45 -7.69
N GLY A 262 0.88 -24.23 -8.16
CA GLY A 262 0.28 -23.68 -9.37
C GLY A 262 0.66 -24.48 -10.61
N PHE A 263 1.93 -24.88 -10.74
CA PHE A 263 2.40 -25.74 -11.82
C PHE A 263 1.74 -27.11 -11.81
N LEU A 264 1.62 -27.73 -10.62
CA LEU A 264 0.91 -29.00 -10.44
C LEU A 264 -0.57 -28.87 -10.86
N GLN A 265 -1.23 -27.78 -10.50
CA GLN A 265 -2.63 -27.54 -10.88
C GLN A 265 -2.78 -27.43 -12.41
N GLN A 266 -1.86 -26.73 -13.09
CA GLN A 266 -1.85 -26.65 -14.55
C GLN A 266 -1.59 -28.01 -15.19
N LEU A 267 -0.68 -28.82 -14.64
CA LEU A 267 -0.40 -30.18 -15.11
C LEU A 267 -1.61 -31.10 -14.95
N GLN A 268 -2.36 -30.99 -13.85
CA GLN A 268 -3.56 -31.80 -13.60
C GLN A 268 -4.69 -31.52 -14.61
N GLN A 269 -4.73 -30.31 -15.18
CA GLN A 269 -5.72 -29.96 -16.21
C GLN A 269 -5.35 -30.52 -17.60
N ARG A 270 -4.10 -30.95 -17.82
CA ARG A 270 -3.66 -31.50 -19.11
C ARG A 270 -3.99 -32.98 -19.21
N GLN A 271 -4.64 -33.37 -20.31
CA GLN A 271 -4.91 -34.78 -20.63
C GLN A 271 -3.86 -35.41 -21.56
N ARG A 272 -3.14 -34.59 -22.33
CA ARG A 272 -2.15 -35.03 -23.34
C ARG A 272 -0.93 -34.13 -23.32
N ILE A 273 0.24 -34.72 -23.50
CA ILE A 273 1.51 -34.02 -23.70
C ILE A 273 2.31 -34.73 -24.78
N SER A 274 3.22 -34.01 -25.44
CA SER A 274 4.20 -34.63 -26.34
C SER A 274 5.39 -35.23 -25.56
N GLU A 275 6.14 -36.14 -26.19
CA GLU A 275 7.38 -36.68 -25.60
C GLU A 275 8.42 -35.58 -25.33
N HIS A 276 8.47 -34.54 -26.18
CA HIS A 276 9.38 -33.41 -26.00
C HIS A 276 8.93 -32.51 -24.84
N GLU A 277 7.63 -32.20 -24.75
CA GLU A 277 7.05 -31.44 -23.65
C GLU A 277 7.27 -32.12 -22.30
N ALA A 278 7.22 -33.46 -22.23
CA ALA A 278 7.50 -34.18 -20.98
C ALA A 278 8.93 -33.93 -20.46
N VAL A 279 9.91 -33.82 -21.37
CA VAL A 279 11.31 -33.52 -21.02
C VAL A 279 11.45 -32.06 -20.59
N GLU A 280 10.81 -31.14 -21.29
CA GLU A 280 10.81 -29.71 -20.92
C GLU A 280 10.18 -29.49 -19.55
N LEU A 281 9.03 -30.12 -19.27
CA LEU A 281 8.36 -30.05 -17.98
C LEU A 281 9.21 -30.69 -16.85
N GLY A 282 9.95 -31.76 -17.16
CA GLY A 282 10.95 -32.32 -16.24
C GLY A 282 12.06 -31.31 -15.91
N ALA A 283 12.63 -30.68 -16.93
CA ALA A 283 13.65 -29.65 -16.75
C ALA A 283 13.14 -28.45 -15.93
N THR A 284 11.87 -28.04 -16.10
CA THR A 284 11.29 -26.98 -15.26
C THR A 284 11.19 -27.35 -13.78
N LEU A 285 10.94 -28.63 -13.46
CA LEU A 285 10.95 -29.08 -12.06
C LEU A 285 12.35 -29.10 -11.47
N ASP A 286 13.37 -29.38 -12.29
CA ASP A 286 14.76 -29.32 -11.86
C ASP A 286 15.22 -27.87 -11.62
N VAL A 287 14.72 -26.91 -12.42
CA VAL A 287 14.91 -25.48 -12.16
C VAL A 287 14.26 -25.07 -10.83
N PHE A 288 13.02 -25.49 -10.54
CA PHE A 288 12.40 -25.18 -9.25
C PHE A 288 13.19 -25.76 -8.07
N LEU A 289 13.72 -26.98 -8.21
CA LEU A 289 14.56 -27.58 -7.17
C LEU A 289 15.85 -26.78 -6.96
N GLN A 290 16.49 -26.34 -8.04
CA GLN A 290 17.68 -25.50 -7.98
C GLN A 290 17.38 -24.15 -7.33
N ASP A 291 16.31 -23.47 -7.75
CA ASP A 291 15.88 -22.19 -7.16
C ASP A 291 15.55 -22.34 -5.67
N TRP A 292 15.03 -23.50 -5.24
CA TRP A 292 14.79 -23.79 -3.83
C TRP A 292 16.09 -23.94 -3.04
N ASP A 293 17.04 -24.72 -3.57
CA ASP A 293 18.33 -24.98 -2.93
C ASP A 293 19.23 -23.72 -2.88
N ASP A 294 19.06 -22.81 -3.84
CA ASP A 294 19.80 -21.54 -3.91
C ASP A 294 19.32 -20.49 -2.86
N ILE A 295 18.11 -20.66 -2.30
CA ILE A 295 17.60 -19.76 -1.25
C ILE A 295 18.22 -20.15 0.11
N GLU A 296 18.77 -19.14 0.81
CA GLU A 296 19.33 -19.27 2.16
C GLU A 296 18.38 -20.01 3.14
N GLY A 297 18.97 -20.74 4.09
CA GLY A 297 18.21 -21.57 5.04
C GLY A 297 17.56 -20.76 6.16
N LEU A 298 16.33 -21.15 6.54
CA LEU A 298 15.63 -20.62 7.71
C LEU A 298 15.95 -21.43 8.98
N PRO A 299 15.53 -20.94 10.17
CA PRO A 299 15.55 -21.74 11.39
C PRO A 299 14.84 -23.09 11.21
N GLU A 300 15.39 -24.14 11.82
CA GLU A 300 15.02 -25.55 11.57
C GLU A 300 13.52 -25.82 11.68
N ALA A 301 12.83 -25.25 12.67
CA ALA A 301 11.39 -25.43 12.85
C ALA A 301 10.55 -24.91 11.66
N MET A 302 10.96 -23.79 11.06
CA MET A 302 10.27 -23.19 9.91
C MET A 302 10.68 -23.88 8.61
N GLU A 303 11.97 -24.15 8.44
CA GLU A 303 12.53 -24.79 7.24
C GLU A 303 11.89 -26.17 6.99
N VAL A 304 11.76 -27.00 8.03
CA VAL A 304 11.17 -28.35 7.91
C VAL A 304 9.75 -28.31 7.36
N THR A 305 8.94 -27.33 7.78
CA THR A 305 7.55 -27.23 7.35
C THR A 305 7.45 -26.84 5.87
N LEU A 306 8.23 -25.84 5.44
CA LEU A 306 8.23 -25.36 4.07
C LEU A 306 8.90 -26.37 3.12
N ALA A 307 10.01 -26.98 3.51
CA ALA A 307 10.68 -28.02 2.73
C ALA A 307 9.78 -29.23 2.48
N ASN A 308 9.06 -29.69 3.51
CA ASN A 308 8.09 -30.78 3.34
C ASN A 308 6.99 -30.42 2.35
N ARG A 309 6.43 -29.19 2.43
CA ARG A 309 5.41 -28.71 1.48
C ARG A 309 5.95 -28.68 0.06
N PHE A 310 7.13 -28.08 -0.15
CA PHE A 310 7.78 -27.96 -1.45
C PHE A 310 8.06 -29.33 -2.08
N HIS A 311 8.75 -30.22 -1.37
CA HIS A 311 9.12 -31.53 -1.90
C HIS A 311 7.91 -32.44 -2.16
N GLN A 312 6.85 -32.33 -1.35
CA GLN A 312 5.59 -33.03 -1.64
C GLN A 312 4.95 -32.55 -2.95
N GLY A 313 4.93 -31.24 -3.20
CA GLY A 313 4.46 -30.66 -4.46
C GLY A 313 5.29 -31.15 -5.65
N LEU A 314 6.62 -31.09 -5.52
CA LEU A 314 7.56 -31.51 -6.57
C LEU A 314 7.42 -33.00 -6.90
N HIS A 315 7.29 -33.84 -5.87
CA HIS A 315 7.06 -35.27 -6.06
C HIS A 315 5.74 -35.56 -6.80
N ARG A 316 4.64 -34.89 -6.41
CA ARG A 316 3.34 -35.04 -7.09
C ARG A 316 3.41 -34.57 -8.55
N ALA A 317 4.12 -33.48 -8.83
CA ALA A 317 4.30 -32.98 -10.18
C ALA A 317 5.10 -33.97 -11.05
N ARG A 318 6.21 -34.51 -10.53
CA ARG A 318 6.99 -35.57 -11.20
C ARG A 318 6.13 -36.80 -11.52
N GLN A 319 5.35 -37.28 -10.54
CA GLN A 319 4.44 -38.41 -10.76
C GLN A 319 3.42 -38.12 -11.86
N GLN A 320 2.86 -36.91 -11.91
CA GLN A 320 1.88 -36.54 -12.94
C GLN A 320 2.51 -36.42 -14.33
N ILE A 321 3.73 -35.91 -14.46
CA ILE A 321 4.44 -35.90 -15.75
C ILE A 321 4.70 -37.34 -16.21
N GLU A 322 5.10 -38.24 -15.30
CA GLU A 322 5.35 -39.64 -15.63
C GLU A 322 4.07 -40.36 -16.10
N THR A 323 2.91 -40.10 -15.48
CA THR A 323 1.63 -40.68 -15.91
C THR A 323 1.22 -40.16 -17.30
N LEU A 324 1.39 -38.86 -17.55
CA LEU A 324 1.09 -38.25 -18.85
C LEU A 324 2.03 -38.75 -19.95
N GLN A 325 3.32 -38.94 -19.65
CA GLN A 325 4.29 -39.51 -20.59
C GLN A 325 3.95 -40.95 -20.95
N LYS A 326 3.59 -41.79 -19.96
CA LYS A 326 3.11 -43.16 -20.20
C LYS A 326 1.84 -43.17 -21.05
N ASN A 327 0.93 -42.21 -20.87
CA ASN A 327 -0.27 -42.08 -21.69
C ASN A 327 0.07 -41.67 -23.14
N ALA A 328 1.01 -40.75 -23.34
CA ALA A 328 1.47 -40.33 -24.67
C ALA A 328 2.08 -41.50 -25.46
N GLN A 329 2.91 -42.32 -24.82
CA GLN A 329 3.49 -43.51 -25.45
C GLN A 329 2.40 -44.51 -25.89
N LYS A 330 1.44 -44.79 -25.02
CA LYS A 330 0.34 -45.73 -25.32
C LYS A 330 -0.57 -45.21 -26.43
N THR A 331 -0.93 -43.93 -26.43
CA THR A 331 -1.80 -43.33 -27.45
C THR A 331 -1.15 -43.31 -28.83
N ARG A 332 0.16 -43.08 -28.93
CA ARG A 332 0.90 -43.14 -30.20
C ARG A 332 0.75 -44.47 -30.94
N TYR A 333 0.81 -45.60 -30.22
CA TYR A 333 0.60 -46.92 -30.83
C TYR A 333 -0.85 -47.12 -31.29
N LEU A 334 -1.83 -46.66 -30.51
CA LEU A 334 -3.25 -46.73 -30.87
C LEU A 334 -3.55 -45.86 -32.11
N GLU A 335 -2.95 -44.68 -32.21
CA GLU A 335 -3.07 -43.79 -33.38
C GLU A 335 -2.50 -44.42 -34.65
N GLN A 336 -1.36 -45.13 -34.57
CA GLN A 336 -0.80 -45.86 -35.72
C GLN A 336 -1.76 -46.96 -36.23
N ILE A 337 -2.40 -47.68 -35.31
CA ILE A 337 -3.38 -48.73 -35.66
C ILE A 337 -4.62 -48.09 -36.29
N ILE A 338 -5.16 -47.02 -35.70
CA ILE A 338 -6.32 -46.29 -36.23
C ILE A 338 -6.00 -45.71 -37.61
N HIS A 339 -4.84 -45.08 -37.80
CA HIS A 339 -4.42 -44.54 -39.09
C HIS A 339 -4.31 -45.64 -40.16
N ARG A 340 -3.76 -46.81 -39.80
CA ARG A 340 -3.73 -47.98 -40.70
C ARG A 340 -5.15 -48.45 -41.04
N ALA A 341 -6.07 -48.48 -40.07
CA ALA A 341 -7.46 -48.84 -40.29
C ALA A 341 -8.18 -47.83 -41.21
N GLU A 342 -8.01 -46.52 -41.00
CA GLU A 342 -8.53 -45.47 -41.88
C GLU A 342 -7.93 -45.54 -43.30
N GLY A 343 -6.65 -45.89 -43.41
CA GLY A 343 -6.00 -46.16 -44.70
C GLY A 343 -6.67 -47.31 -45.45
N LEU A 344 -7.05 -48.39 -44.77
CA LEU A 344 -7.81 -49.48 -45.37
C LEU A 344 -9.23 -49.07 -45.77
N CYS A 345 -9.88 -48.16 -45.04
CA CYS A 345 -11.18 -47.61 -45.44
C CYS A 345 -11.13 -46.92 -46.81
N LYS A 346 -9.98 -46.30 -47.15
CA LYS A 346 -9.73 -45.58 -48.41
C LYS A 346 -9.20 -46.47 -49.54
N ALA A 347 -8.79 -47.71 -49.25
CA ALA A 347 -8.22 -48.61 -50.26
C ALA A 347 -9.25 -49.05 -51.33
N LYS A 348 -8.79 -49.28 -52.56
CA LYS A 348 -9.63 -49.72 -53.69
C LYS A 348 -10.25 -51.10 -53.48
N SER A 349 -9.53 -52.01 -52.83
CA SER A 349 -10.01 -53.37 -52.50
C SER A 349 -9.64 -53.72 -51.07
N LEU A 350 -10.58 -54.27 -50.32
CA LEU A 350 -10.36 -54.73 -48.95
C LEU A 350 -10.16 -56.25 -48.93
N ARG A 351 -9.22 -56.73 -48.10
CA ARG A 351 -9.00 -58.15 -47.82
C ARG A 351 -9.41 -58.43 -46.38
N GLU A 352 -10.16 -59.50 -46.15
CA GLU A 352 -10.64 -59.93 -44.83
C GLU A 352 -9.48 -60.16 -43.85
N SER A 353 -8.40 -60.81 -44.30
CA SER A 353 -7.21 -61.05 -43.48
C SER A 353 -6.50 -59.79 -42.98
N ALA A 354 -6.68 -58.64 -43.65
CA ALA A 354 -6.12 -57.36 -43.18
C ALA A 354 -6.96 -56.74 -42.06
N VAL A 355 -8.28 -56.97 -42.04
CA VAL A 355 -9.20 -56.49 -41.00
C VAL A 355 -9.04 -57.32 -39.73
N VAL A 356 -8.91 -58.65 -39.85
CA VAL A 356 -8.66 -59.54 -38.70
C VAL A 356 -7.35 -59.20 -38.00
N LYS A 357 -6.28 -58.97 -38.77
CA LYS A 357 -4.98 -58.55 -38.21
C LYS A 357 -5.06 -57.21 -37.45
N LEU A 358 -5.90 -56.27 -37.89
CA LEU A 358 -6.08 -55.00 -37.17
C LEU A 358 -6.75 -55.18 -35.81
N ASP A 359 -7.73 -56.08 -35.72
CA ASP A 359 -8.41 -56.42 -34.46
C ASP A 359 -7.44 -57.11 -33.48
N GLU A 360 -6.62 -58.04 -33.98
CA GLU A 360 -5.55 -58.68 -33.20
C GLU A 360 -4.48 -57.68 -32.74
N ASP A 361 -4.04 -56.78 -33.62
CA ASP A 361 -3.03 -55.75 -33.30
C ASP A 361 -3.57 -54.79 -32.24
N TRP A 362 -4.86 -54.43 -32.27
CA TRP A 362 -5.52 -53.59 -31.27
C TRP A 362 -5.61 -54.26 -29.89
N ASN A 363 -6.06 -55.52 -29.85
CA ASN A 363 -6.24 -56.28 -28.61
C ASN A 363 -4.92 -56.56 -27.88
N LYS A 364 -3.78 -56.50 -28.58
CA LYS A 364 -2.43 -56.63 -27.97
C LYS A 364 -1.96 -55.35 -27.27
N GLN A 365 -2.53 -54.18 -27.58
CA GLN A 365 -2.07 -52.91 -27.01
C GLN A 365 -2.69 -52.62 -25.64
N LYS A 366 -1.90 -52.01 -24.75
CA LYS A 366 -2.38 -51.53 -23.45
C LYS A 366 -3.02 -50.14 -23.59
N LEU A 367 -4.18 -49.96 -22.97
CA LEU A 367 -4.90 -48.68 -22.96
C LEU A 367 -4.22 -47.63 -22.06
N PRO A 368 -4.42 -46.33 -22.36
CA PRO A 368 -4.01 -45.23 -21.49
C PRO A 368 -4.55 -45.39 -20.07
N THR A 369 -3.82 -44.86 -19.11
CA THR A 369 -4.14 -44.92 -17.67
C THR A 369 -5.29 -43.97 -17.33
N ASP A 370 -5.50 -42.94 -18.15
CA ASP A 370 -6.66 -42.05 -18.08
C ASP A 370 -7.91 -42.74 -18.66
N PRO A 371 -9.01 -42.88 -17.87
CA PRO A 371 -10.22 -43.58 -18.29
C PRO A 371 -10.99 -42.86 -19.39
N VAL A 372 -10.96 -41.52 -19.43
CA VAL A 372 -11.67 -40.73 -20.45
C VAL A 372 -10.99 -40.93 -21.79
N LEU A 373 -9.66 -40.78 -21.80
CA LEU A 373 -8.85 -40.97 -23.00
C LEU A 373 -8.95 -42.41 -23.52
N ALA A 374 -8.92 -43.41 -22.63
CA ALA A 374 -9.08 -44.81 -23.02
C ALA A 374 -10.43 -45.07 -23.72
N GLU A 375 -11.49 -44.42 -23.28
CA GLU A 375 -12.82 -44.56 -23.89
C GLU A 375 -12.92 -43.88 -25.25
N GLU A 376 -12.34 -42.69 -25.42
CA GLU A 376 -12.27 -42.00 -26.72
C GLU A 376 -11.64 -42.87 -27.81
N TYR A 377 -10.48 -43.48 -27.51
CA TYR A 377 -9.78 -44.34 -28.48
C TYR A 377 -10.56 -45.63 -28.78
N ARG A 378 -11.23 -46.23 -27.78
CA ARG A 378 -12.11 -47.39 -28.00
C ARG A 378 -13.28 -47.06 -28.93
N GLN A 379 -13.94 -45.94 -28.70
CA GLN A 379 -15.05 -45.49 -29.55
C GLN A 379 -14.57 -45.16 -30.97
N HIS A 380 -13.39 -44.54 -31.10
CA HIS A 380 -12.85 -44.26 -32.42
C HIS A 380 -12.53 -45.53 -33.21
N PHE A 381 -11.80 -46.47 -32.60
CA PHE A 381 -11.43 -47.72 -33.25
C PHE A 381 -12.66 -48.56 -33.60
N SER A 382 -13.62 -48.72 -32.68
CA SER A 382 -14.87 -49.45 -32.95
C SER A 382 -15.67 -48.86 -34.11
N ARG A 383 -15.75 -47.53 -34.21
CA ARG A 383 -16.39 -46.85 -35.34
C ARG A 383 -15.72 -47.20 -36.67
N VAL A 384 -14.39 -47.10 -36.75
CA VAL A 384 -13.62 -47.42 -37.97
C VAL A 384 -13.73 -48.91 -38.31
N MET A 385 -13.69 -49.79 -37.32
CA MET A 385 -13.85 -51.23 -37.50
C MET A 385 -15.24 -51.61 -38.01
N ASN A 386 -16.29 -50.97 -37.50
CA ASN A 386 -17.66 -51.18 -38.00
C ASN A 386 -17.80 -50.73 -39.46
N GLN A 387 -17.16 -49.62 -39.85
CA GLN A 387 -17.11 -49.18 -41.24
C GLN A 387 -16.38 -50.19 -42.14
N LEU A 388 -15.24 -50.73 -41.70
CA LEU A 388 -14.49 -51.75 -42.45
C LEU A 388 -15.30 -53.05 -42.62
N LYS A 389 -15.94 -53.54 -41.54
CA LYS A 389 -16.80 -54.74 -41.57
C LYS A 389 -17.97 -54.55 -42.55
N TYR A 390 -18.65 -53.41 -42.50
CA TYR A 390 -19.74 -53.09 -43.43
C TYR A 390 -19.24 -53.01 -44.90
N ARG A 391 -18.06 -52.42 -45.13
CA ARG A 391 -17.49 -52.34 -46.49
C ARG A 391 -17.13 -53.72 -47.04
N LEU A 392 -16.59 -54.60 -46.19
CA LEU A 392 -16.27 -55.98 -46.55
C LEU A 392 -17.55 -56.72 -46.99
N GLU A 393 -18.60 -56.65 -46.17
CA GLU A 393 -19.89 -57.27 -46.47
C GLU A 393 -20.50 -56.74 -47.78
N LYS A 394 -20.41 -55.42 -48.02
CA LYS A 394 -20.88 -54.79 -49.27
C LYS A 394 -20.05 -55.24 -50.49
N GLN A 395 -18.74 -55.37 -50.34
CA GLN A 395 -17.84 -55.86 -51.40
C GLN A 395 -18.15 -57.32 -51.73
N ASP A 396 -18.42 -58.16 -50.73
CA ASP A 396 -18.77 -59.56 -50.91
C ASP A 396 -20.13 -59.74 -51.59
N LYS A 397 -21.14 -58.96 -51.18
CA LYS A 397 -22.46 -58.92 -51.84
C LYS A 397 -22.36 -58.43 -53.30
N ALA A 398 -21.56 -57.40 -53.57
CA ALA A 398 -21.33 -56.89 -54.93
C ALA A 398 -20.60 -57.92 -55.81
N ARG A 399 -19.63 -58.64 -55.27
CA ARG A 399 -18.90 -59.71 -55.96
C ARG A 399 -19.80 -60.90 -56.28
N ALA A 400 -20.59 -61.39 -55.32
CA ALA A 400 -21.51 -62.51 -55.51
C ALA A 400 -22.60 -62.18 -56.55
N SER A 401 -23.20 -61.00 -56.48
CA SER A 401 -24.23 -60.57 -57.44
C SER A 401 -23.66 -60.27 -58.83
N GLY A 402 -22.44 -59.72 -58.92
CA GLY A 402 -21.74 -59.49 -60.18
C GLY A 402 -21.40 -60.79 -60.92
N LEU A 403 -20.87 -61.79 -60.20
CA LEU A 403 -20.58 -63.11 -60.76
C LEU A 403 -21.85 -63.80 -61.29
N LYS A 404 -22.94 -63.77 -60.52
CA LYS A 404 -24.24 -64.33 -60.96
C LYS A 404 -24.78 -63.67 -62.24
N LYS A 405 -24.58 -62.36 -62.41
CA LYS A 405 -24.98 -61.63 -63.62
C LYS A 405 -24.11 -62.00 -64.83
N VAL A 406 -22.80 -62.12 -64.64
CA VAL A 406 -21.87 -62.52 -65.70
C VAL A 406 -22.18 -63.94 -66.18
N GLU A 407 -22.48 -64.86 -65.27
CA GLU A 407 -22.91 -66.22 -65.60
C GLU A 407 -24.21 -66.24 -66.41
N GLY A 408 -25.19 -65.39 -66.06
CA GLY A 408 -26.42 -65.22 -66.84
C GLY A 408 -26.15 -64.69 -68.26
N TRP A 409 -25.37 -63.62 -68.39
CA TRP A 409 -25.06 -63.03 -69.70
C TRP A 409 -24.23 -63.95 -70.60
N LEU A 410 -23.37 -64.80 -70.03
CA LEU A 410 -22.67 -65.83 -70.80
C LEU A 410 -23.65 -66.82 -71.44
N SER A 411 -24.63 -67.29 -70.67
CA SER A 411 -25.67 -68.17 -71.18
C SER A 411 -26.54 -67.47 -72.25
N ASP A 412 -26.84 -66.18 -72.08
CA ASP A 412 -27.59 -65.39 -73.06
C ASP A 412 -26.81 -65.17 -74.38
N ILE A 413 -25.47 -65.01 -74.32
CA ILE A 413 -24.63 -64.93 -75.53
C ILE A 413 -24.65 -66.27 -76.28
N GLU A 414 -24.54 -67.38 -75.55
CA GLU A 414 -24.60 -68.72 -76.14
C GLU A 414 -25.95 -68.96 -76.83
N GLU A 415 -27.07 -68.49 -76.25
CA GLU A 415 -28.41 -68.61 -76.83
C GLU A 415 -28.63 -67.66 -78.03
N THR A 416 -28.20 -66.40 -77.94
CA THR A 416 -28.38 -65.41 -79.03
C THR A 416 -27.53 -65.74 -80.26
N LEU A 417 -26.37 -66.37 -80.09
CA LEU A 417 -25.56 -66.92 -81.17
C LEU A 417 -26.19 -68.16 -81.83
N ALA A 418 -27.07 -68.88 -81.14
CA ALA A 418 -27.88 -69.94 -81.75
C ALA A 418 -29.06 -69.39 -82.59
N GLN A 419 -29.46 -68.14 -82.36
CA GLN A 419 -30.55 -67.45 -83.07
C GLN A 419 -30.08 -66.44 -84.15
N ASP A 420 -28.78 -66.41 -84.48
CA ASP A 420 -28.14 -65.53 -85.50
C ASP A 420 -28.37 -64.01 -85.34
N LYS A 421 -28.67 -63.53 -84.14
CA LYS A 421 -28.86 -62.09 -83.84
C LYS A 421 -27.55 -61.41 -83.46
N LEU A 422 -26.89 -60.78 -84.44
CA LEU A 422 -25.54 -60.19 -84.29
C LEU A 422 -25.45 -59.00 -83.32
N GLY A 423 -26.49 -58.15 -83.28
CA GLY A 423 -26.47 -56.89 -82.52
C GLY A 423 -26.39 -57.10 -81.01
N ASP A 424 -27.14 -58.07 -80.50
CA ASP A 424 -27.30 -58.34 -79.07
C ASP A 424 -26.04 -59.04 -78.50
N ALA A 425 -25.44 -59.97 -79.27
CA ALA A 425 -24.24 -60.69 -78.87
C ALA A 425 -23.01 -59.77 -78.68
N VAL A 426 -22.80 -58.79 -79.57
CA VAL A 426 -21.69 -57.82 -79.44
C VAL A 426 -21.87 -56.89 -78.23
N GLN A 427 -23.11 -56.52 -77.91
CA GLN A 427 -23.41 -55.68 -76.76
C GLN A 427 -23.25 -56.44 -75.43
N LEU A 428 -23.70 -57.70 -75.37
CA LEU A 428 -23.54 -58.56 -74.19
C LEU A 428 -22.06 -58.86 -73.92
N GLN A 429 -21.24 -59.12 -74.94
CA GLN A 429 -19.78 -59.33 -74.78
C GLN A 429 -19.11 -58.11 -74.12
N ARG A 430 -19.43 -56.89 -74.58
CA ARG A 430 -18.89 -55.67 -73.98
C ARG A 430 -19.34 -55.47 -72.54
N LYS A 431 -20.59 -55.82 -72.21
CA LYS A 431 -21.11 -55.74 -70.83
C LYS A 431 -20.40 -56.70 -69.89
N ILE A 432 -20.10 -57.93 -70.34
CA ILE A 432 -19.32 -58.90 -69.55
C ILE A 432 -17.89 -58.40 -69.33
N ASP A 433 -17.20 -57.94 -70.38
CA ASP A 433 -15.83 -57.41 -70.27
C ASP A 433 -15.73 -56.19 -69.34
N GLN A 434 -16.71 -55.29 -69.40
CA GLN A 434 -16.76 -54.10 -68.54
C GLN A 434 -17.03 -54.45 -67.08
N THR A 435 -17.95 -55.39 -66.81
CA THR A 435 -18.27 -55.79 -65.44
C THR A 435 -17.14 -56.59 -64.80
N LEU A 436 -16.50 -57.52 -65.52
CA LEU A 436 -15.32 -58.24 -65.05
C LEU A 436 -14.12 -57.33 -64.75
N LYS A 437 -13.92 -56.25 -65.53
CA LYS A 437 -12.89 -55.24 -65.26
C LYS A 437 -13.19 -54.41 -64.00
N SER A 438 -14.46 -54.23 -63.67
CA SER A 438 -14.91 -53.41 -62.54
C SER A 438 -15.03 -54.16 -61.21
N LEU A 439 -15.07 -55.50 -61.22
CA LEU A 439 -15.23 -56.33 -60.02
C LEU A 439 -13.90 -56.49 -59.26
N PRO A 440 -13.79 -55.96 -58.02
CA PRO A 440 -12.57 -56.10 -57.22
C PRO A 440 -12.49 -57.50 -56.57
N GLY A 441 -11.31 -58.13 -56.61
CA GLY A 441 -10.99 -59.32 -55.80
C GLY A 441 -11.55 -60.65 -56.29
N LEU A 442 -11.57 -60.87 -57.61
CA LEU A 442 -11.85 -62.18 -58.22
C LEU A 442 -10.68 -63.15 -57.98
N THR A 443 -10.98 -64.40 -57.64
CA THR A 443 -9.94 -65.45 -57.57
C THR A 443 -9.56 -65.93 -58.98
N PRO A 444 -8.32 -66.38 -59.21
CA PRO A 444 -7.88 -66.87 -60.52
C PRO A 444 -8.74 -68.01 -61.08
N GLN A 445 -9.24 -68.90 -60.21
CA GLN A 445 -10.12 -70.01 -60.59
C GLN A 445 -11.51 -69.55 -61.07
N GLN A 446 -12.09 -68.51 -60.46
CA GLN A 446 -13.38 -67.96 -60.89
C GLN A 446 -13.28 -67.24 -62.24
N ARG A 447 -12.13 -66.61 -62.51
CA ARG A 447 -11.90 -65.85 -63.74
C ARG A 447 -11.60 -66.75 -64.95
N SER A 448 -10.83 -67.82 -64.75
CA SER A 448 -10.46 -68.74 -65.84
C SER A 448 -11.67 -69.46 -66.46
N GLY A 449 -12.68 -69.83 -65.67
CA GLY A 449 -13.89 -70.49 -66.21
C GLY A 449 -14.78 -69.57 -67.04
N ILE A 450 -14.82 -68.27 -66.72
CA ILE A 450 -15.58 -67.24 -67.45
C ILE A 450 -14.86 -66.89 -68.77
N ASP A 451 -13.53 -66.72 -68.71
CA ASP A 451 -12.71 -66.33 -69.87
C ASP A 451 -12.71 -67.44 -70.96
N GLN A 452 -12.76 -68.73 -70.58
CA GLN A 452 -12.86 -69.85 -71.52
C GLN A 452 -14.17 -69.82 -72.33
N ARG A 453 -15.33 -69.67 -71.66
CA ARG A 453 -16.64 -69.62 -72.34
C ARG A 453 -16.77 -68.42 -73.29
N LEU A 454 -16.19 -67.28 -72.90
CA LEU A 454 -16.16 -66.08 -73.73
C LEU A 454 -15.34 -66.28 -75.02
N HIS A 455 -14.23 -67.01 -74.95
CA HIS A 455 -13.34 -67.27 -76.09
C HIS A 455 -14.04 -68.01 -77.23
N ASP A 456 -14.88 -68.99 -76.90
CA ASP A 456 -15.58 -69.85 -77.86
C ASP A 456 -16.61 -69.08 -78.71
N CYS A 457 -17.13 -67.95 -78.20
CA CYS A 457 -18.19 -67.16 -78.84
C CYS A 457 -17.68 -66.13 -79.89
N VAL A 458 -16.42 -65.68 -79.79
CA VAL A 458 -15.85 -64.54 -80.56
C VAL A 458 -15.72 -64.76 -82.09
N PRO A 459 -15.35 -65.94 -82.61
CA PRO A 459 -15.12 -66.13 -84.04
C PRO A 459 -16.38 -65.96 -84.90
N LYS A 460 -17.53 -66.43 -84.39
CA LYS A 460 -18.84 -66.40 -85.06
C LYS A 460 -19.34 -64.96 -85.28
N ILE A 461 -19.03 -64.07 -84.34
CA ILE A 461 -19.38 -62.64 -84.39
C ILE A 461 -18.62 -61.90 -85.51
N ARG A 462 -17.38 -62.30 -85.83
CA ARG A 462 -16.55 -61.62 -86.85
C ARG A 462 -16.98 -61.93 -88.29
N GLN A 463 -17.49 -63.13 -88.56
CA GLN A 463 -17.92 -63.55 -89.90
C GLN A 463 -19.13 -62.75 -90.41
N LEU A 464 -20.07 -62.45 -89.51
CA LEU A 464 -21.30 -61.69 -89.81
C LEU A 464 -21.05 -60.18 -89.99
N GLN A 465 -19.88 -59.65 -89.60
CA GLN A 465 -19.49 -58.25 -89.86
C GLN A 465 -19.06 -57.99 -91.31
N GLY A 466 -18.65 -59.03 -92.06
CA GLY A 466 -18.19 -58.90 -93.45
C GLY A 466 -19.28 -58.41 -94.43
N TRP A 467 -20.53 -58.80 -94.20
CA TRP A 467 -21.68 -58.49 -95.06
C TRP A 467 -22.12 -57.02 -95.01
N ARG A 468 -21.58 -56.23 -94.07
CA ARG A 468 -21.90 -54.81 -93.86
C ARG A 468 -21.19 -53.87 -94.84
N HIS A 469 -20.13 -54.34 -95.51
CA HIS A 469 -19.28 -53.53 -96.39
C HIS A 469 -19.87 -53.29 -97.80
N TRP A 470 -20.99 -53.93 -98.14
CA TRP A 470 -21.74 -53.66 -99.38
C TRP A 470 -22.72 -52.49 -99.24
N GLY A 471 -23.14 -52.14 -98.01
CA GLY A 471 -24.02 -50.99 -97.74
C GLY A 471 -23.31 -49.63 -97.65
N THR A 472 -21.98 -49.59 -97.71
CA THR A 472 -21.19 -48.35 -97.58
C THR A 472 -21.18 -47.49 -98.84
N ASP A 473 -21.44 -48.06 -100.01
CA ASP A 473 -21.51 -47.30 -101.27
C ASP A 473 -22.84 -46.52 -101.41
N GLN A 474 -23.92 -47.03 -100.82
CA GLN A 474 -25.21 -46.32 -100.76
C GLN A 474 -25.20 -45.13 -99.77
N ALA A 475 -24.31 -45.16 -98.76
CA ALA A 475 -24.18 -44.10 -97.76
C ALA A 475 -23.40 -42.87 -98.27
N ARG A 476 -22.55 -43.02 -99.29
CA ARG A 476 -21.74 -41.93 -99.87
C ARG A 476 -22.60 -40.96 -100.70
N GLU A 477 -23.59 -41.47 -101.41
CA GLU A 477 -24.54 -40.65 -102.18
C GLU A 477 -25.43 -39.78 -101.26
N ALA A 478 -25.81 -40.30 -100.09
CA ALA A 478 -26.61 -39.55 -99.11
C ALA A 478 -25.84 -38.35 -98.50
N LEU A 479 -24.52 -38.47 -98.28
CA LEU A 479 -23.71 -37.39 -97.71
C LEU A 479 -23.49 -36.21 -98.68
N VAL A 480 -23.45 -36.46 -100.00
CA VAL A 480 -23.38 -35.39 -101.01
C VAL A 480 -24.68 -34.56 -100.98
N ALA A 481 -25.83 -35.22 -100.82
CA ALA A 481 -27.13 -34.54 -100.70
C ALA A 481 -27.23 -33.71 -99.40
N GLU A 482 -26.83 -34.26 -98.25
CA GLU A 482 -26.83 -33.56 -96.95
C GLU A 482 -25.92 -32.31 -96.96
N ALA A 483 -24.79 -32.37 -97.67
CA ALA A 483 -23.87 -31.23 -97.82
C ALA A 483 -24.45 -30.08 -98.67
N ILE A 484 -25.26 -30.39 -99.69
CA ILE A 484 -25.95 -29.38 -100.51
C ILE A 484 -27.08 -28.72 -99.73
N GLU A 485 -27.81 -29.50 -98.92
CA GLU A 485 -28.95 -29.02 -98.12
C GLU A 485 -28.51 -28.10 -96.97
N LEU A 486 -27.29 -28.28 -96.44
CA LEU A 486 -26.71 -27.46 -95.37
C LEU A 486 -26.57 -25.97 -95.74
N LYS A 487 -26.56 -25.64 -97.05
CA LYS A 487 -26.55 -24.27 -97.57
C LYS A 487 -27.92 -23.59 -97.44
N ALA A 488 -29.00 -24.36 -97.48
CA ALA A 488 -30.38 -23.87 -97.45
C ALA A 488 -30.96 -23.77 -96.03
N GLN A 489 -30.41 -24.50 -95.07
CA GLN A 489 -30.87 -24.52 -93.68
C GLN A 489 -30.27 -23.37 -92.85
N ASP A 490 -31.09 -22.76 -91.99
CA ASP A 490 -30.69 -21.64 -91.14
C ASP A 490 -30.11 -22.15 -89.80
N HIS A 491 -28.80 -22.39 -89.78
CA HIS A 491 -28.05 -22.87 -88.62
C HIS A 491 -27.17 -21.75 -88.03
N SER A 492 -26.91 -21.82 -86.71
CA SER A 492 -25.94 -20.92 -86.07
C SER A 492 -24.54 -21.08 -86.68
N VAL A 493 -23.69 -20.04 -86.59
CA VAL A 493 -22.33 -20.06 -87.16
C VAL A 493 -21.50 -21.25 -86.65
N ALA A 494 -21.63 -21.58 -85.36
CA ALA A 494 -20.93 -22.69 -84.73
C ALA A 494 -21.50 -24.05 -85.15
N ASP A 495 -22.83 -24.18 -85.25
CA ASP A 495 -23.49 -25.43 -85.65
C ASP A 495 -23.27 -25.72 -87.12
N ARG A 496 -23.26 -24.70 -87.99
CA ARG A 496 -22.94 -24.84 -89.42
C ARG A 496 -21.47 -25.24 -89.63
N ALA A 497 -20.53 -24.62 -88.91
CA ALA A 497 -19.11 -25.01 -88.98
C ALA A 497 -18.86 -26.43 -88.42
N LYS A 498 -19.57 -26.80 -87.34
CA LYS A 498 -19.53 -28.15 -86.76
C LYS A 498 -20.17 -29.17 -87.71
N ALA A 499 -21.31 -28.87 -88.32
CA ALA A 499 -21.96 -29.75 -89.29
C ALA A 499 -21.11 -29.95 -90.56
N VAL A 500 -20.44 -28.91 -91.08
CA VAL A 500 -19.47 -29.06 -92.18
C VAL A 500 -18.29 -29.95 -91.75
N ARG A 501 -17.79 -29.82 -90.52
CA ARG A 501 -16.73 -30.67 -89.98
C ARG A 501 -17.18 -32.12 -89.78
N ASP A 502 -18.39 -32.33 -89.25
CA ASP A 502 -18.99 -33.63 -88.99
C ASP A 502 -19.30 -34.34 -90.32
N LEU A 503 -19.81 -33.63 -91.33
CA LEU A 503 -19.95 -34.14 -92.70
C LEU A 503 -18.60 -34.58 -93.27
N ARG A 504 -17.55 -33.76 -93.15
CA ARG A 504 -16.18 -34.13 -93.60
C ARG A 504 -15.60 -35.31 -92.84
N GLN A 505 -15.92 -35.46 -91.54
CA GLN A 505 -15.52 -36.64 -90.74
C GLN A 505 -16.33 -37.89 -91.10
N ARG A 506 -17.64 -37.77 -91.34
CA ARG A 506 -18.50 -38.86 -91.83
C ARG A 506 -18.01 -39.36 -93.19
N TRP A 507 -17.68 -38.46 -94.10
CA TRP A 507 -17.03 -38.79 -95.38
C TRP A 507 -15.74 -39.57 -95.17
N LYS A 508 -14.86 -39.11 -94.27
CA LYS A 508 -13.59 -39.78 -93.94
C LYS A 508 -13.77 -41.15 -93.25
N SER A 509 -14.88 -41.35 -92.53
CA SER A 509 -15.19 -42.62 -91.84
C SER A 509 -15.69 -43.73 -92.77
N LEU A 510 -16.09 -43.39 -93.99
CA LEU A 510 -16.55 -44.34 -95.00
C LEU A 510 -15.40 -45.10 -95.71
N GLY A 511 -14.12 -44.85 -95.34
CA GLY A 511 -12.95 -45.61 -95.82
C GLY A 511 -12.45 -45.24 -97.22
N GLU A 512 -11.27 -45.76 -97.60
CA GLU A 512 -10.63 -45.51 -98.90
C GLU A 512 -11.41 -46.14 -100.08
N ILE A 513 -11.36 -45.44 -101.21
CA ILE A 513 -12.19 -45.67 -102.41
C ILE A 513 -11.32 -46.21 -103.55
N ASP A 514 -11.95 -46.87 -104.51
CA ASP A 514 -11.44 -47.05 -105.87
C ASP A 514 -11.13 -45.67 -106.53
N PRO A 515 -9.91 -45.40 -107.02
CA PRO A 515 -9.44 -44.04 -107.37
C PRO A 515 -10.26 -43.28 -108.42
N ALA A 516 -11.03 -43.97 -109.26
CA ALA A 516 -11.75 -43.36 -110.38
C ALA A 516 -13.12 -42.76 -109.99
N ALA A 517 -13.91 -43.45 -109.16
CA ALA A 517 -15.26 -43.01 -108.77
C ALA A 517 -15.25 -42.06 -107.55
N GLY A 518 -14.32 -42.26 -106.62
CA GLY A 518 -14.22 -41.45 -105.39
C GLY A 518 -13.82 -40.00 -105.61
N ASN A 519 -13.00 -39.73 -106.63
CA ASN A 519 -12.51 -38.38 -106.92
C ASN A 519 -13.62 -37.44 -107.43
N ALA A 520 -14.60 -37.97 -108.16
CA ALA A 520 -15.73 -37.18 -108.67
C ALA A 520 -16.73 -36.83 -107.56
N GLN A 521 -17.09 -37.80 -106.72
CA GLN A 521 -18.02 -37.58 -105.59
C GLN A 521 -17.40 -36.68 -104.51
N TRP A 522 -16.07 -36.78 -104.28
CA TRP A 522 -15.36 -35.91 -103.35
C TRP A 522 -15.37 -34.45 -103.79
N LYS A 523 -15.16 -34.18 -105.08
CA LYS A 523 -15.11 -32.80 -105.58
C LYS A 523 -16.44 -32.07 -105.38
N GLN A 524 -17.56 -32.75 -105.65
CA GLN A 524 -18.90 -32.19 -105.44
C GLN A 524 -19.20 -31.97 -103.96
N PHE A 525 -18.81 -32.92 -103.10
CA PHE A 525 -18.95 -32.81 -101.66
C PHE A 525 -18.12 -31.65 -101.07
N ASP A 526 -16.86 -31.50 -101.48
CA ASP A 526 -15.97 -30.45 -100.98
C ASP A 526 -16.39 -29.05 -101.44
N GLU A 527 -16.90 -28.89 -102.67
CA GLU A 527 -17.49 -27.64 -103.16
C GLU A 527 -18.73 -27.24 -102.34
N ALA A 528 -19.64 -28.19 -102.05
CA ALA A 528 -20.84 -27.94 -101.24
C ALA A 528 -20.49 -27.56 -99.78
N CYS A 529 -19.57 -28.30 -99.15
CA CYS A 529 -19.06 -27.98 -97.82
C CYS A 529 -18.34 -26.62 -97.76
N SER A 530 -17.59 -26.26 -98.80
CA SER A 530 -16.86 -24.99 -98.88
C SER A 530 -17.82 -23.81 -99.02
N ALA A 531 -18.88 -23.94 -99.83
CA ALA A 531 -19.92 -22.94 -99.96
C ALA A 531 -20.70 -22.72 -98.66
N ALA A 532 -21.00 -23.78 -97.91
CA ALA A 532 -21.66 -23.66 -96.60
C ALA A 532 -20.75 -23.03 -95.53
N TYR A 533 -19.45 -23.29 -95.56
CA TYR A 533 -18.49 -22.72 -94.62
C TYR A 533 -18.21 -21.23 -94.87
N ALA A 534 -18.30 -20.76 -96.12
CA ALA A 534 -18.09 -19.35 -96.48
C ALA A 534 -19.02 -18.38 -95.72
N LEU A 535 -20.23 -18.83 -95.36
CA LEU A 535 -21.19 -18.05 -94.56
C LEU A 535 -20.74 -17.85 -93.09
N CYS A 536 -19.84 -18.69 -92.58
CA CYS A 536 -19.28 -18.57 -91.23
C CYS A 536 -18.02 -17.68 -91.19
N GLN A 537 -17.46 -17.32 -92.34
CA GLN A 537 -16.16 -16.66 -92.46
C GLN A 537 -16.16 -15.25 -91.84
N SER A 538 -17.21 -14.47 -92.05
CA SER A 538 -17.32 -13.09 -91.53
C SER A 538 -17.27 -13.01 -89.99
N HIS A 539 -17.89 -13.97 -89.28
CA HIS A 539 -17.85 -14.03 -87.82
C HIS A 539 -16.45 -14.38 -87.30
N TYR A 540 -15.75 -15.32 -87.95
CA TYR A 540 -14.37 -15.65 -87.58
C TYR A 540 -13.39 -14.50 -87.88
N ASP A 541 -13.66 -13.70 -88.92
CA ASP A 541 -12.91 -12.49 -89.24
C ASP A 541 -13.11 -11.40 -88.18
N GLU A 542 -14.33 -11.20 -87.68
CA GLU A 542 -14.62 -10.27 -86.58
C GLU A 542 -13.97 -10.71 -85.26
N GLU A 543 -14.00 -12.00 -84.93
CA GLU A 543 -13.27 -12.53 -83.79
C GLU A 543 -11.76 -12.38 -83.94
N ALA A 544 -11.22 -12.56 -85.15
CA ALA A 544 -9.81 -12.36 -85.44
C ALA A 544 -9.41 -10.89 -85.23
N LYS A 545 -10.24 -9.93 -85.66
CA LYS A 545 -10.06 -8.50 -85.38
C LYS A 545 -10.06 -8.21 -83.87
N LYS A 546 -11.01 -8.77 -83.10
CA LYS A 546 -11.04 -8.62 -81.63
C LYS A 546 -9.77 -9.18 -80.98
N ARG A 547 -9.30 -10.36 -81.40
CA ARG A 547 -8.04 -10.95 -80.92
C ARG A 547 -6.82 -10.08 -81.25
N GLN A 548 -6.80 -9.43 -82.42
CA GLN A 548 -5.74 -8.51 -82.81
C GLN A 548 -5.77 -7.21 -81.99
N GLN A 549 -6.96 -6.68 -81.68
CA GLN A 549 -7.12 -5.54 -80.76
C GLN A 549 -6.62 -5.88 -79.35
N HIS A 550 -6.97 -7.05 -78.82
CA HIS A 550 -6.46 -7.52 -77.52
C HIS A 550 -4.93 -7.71 -77.51
N LEU A 551 -4.35 -8.20 -78.63
CA LEU A 551 -2.90 -8.29 -78.78
C LEU A 551 -2.26 -6.90 -78.73
N ALA A 552 -2.79 -5.92 -79.47
CA ALA A 552 -2.28 -4.55 -79.44
C ALA A 552 -2.40 -3.92 -78.04
N GLN A 553 -3.49 -4.18 -77.31
CA GLN A 553 -3.67 -3.72 -75.93
C GLN A 553 -2.62 -4.33 -74.99
N ARG A 554 -2.35 -5.63 -75.10
CA ARG A 554 -1.33 -6.32 -74.29
C ARG A 554 0.09 -5.87 -74.62
N VAL A 555 0.40 -5.60 -75.89
CA VAL A 555 1.69 -5.04 -76.31
C VAL A 555 1.91 -3.65 -75.70
N ARG A 556 0.94 -2.75 -75.81
CA ARG A 556 0.99 -1.42 -75.19
C ARG A 556 1.18 -1.49 -73.68
N LEU A 557 0.52 -2.45 -73.02
CA LEU A 557 0.68 -2.65 -71.58
C LEU A 557 2.11 -3.06 -71.21
N CYS A 558 2.73 -3.98 -71.97
CA CYS A 558 4.14 -4.33 -71.77
C CYS A 558 5.07 -3.12 -71.98
N GLU A 559 4.83 -2.31 -73.00
CA GLU A 559 5.60 -1.08 -73.25
C GLU A 559 5.47 -0.07 -72.10
N GLN A 560 4.26 0.12 -71.57
CA GLN A 560 4.01 0.98 -70.42
C GLN A 560 4.72 0.49 -69.16
N MET A 561 4.71 -0.83 -68.91
CA MET A 561 5.42 -1.43 -67.76
C MET A 561 6.94 -1.26 -67.89
N GLU A 562 7.48 -1.48 -69.09
CA GLU A 562 8.92 -1.34 -69.37
C GLU A 562 9.37 0.13 -69.31
N ALA A 563 8.57 1.08 -69.80
CA ALA A 563 8.87 2.51 -69.68
C ALA A 563 8.81 2.96 -68.23
N PHE A 564 7.78 2.54 -67.49
CA PHE A 564 7.64 2.85 -66.06
C PHE A 564 8.83 2.37 -65.23
N GLU A 565 9.36 1.16 -65.51
CA GLU A 565 10.54 0.63 -64.81
C GLU A 565 11.80 1.47 -65.05
N LYS A 566 12.00 1.98 -66.27
CA LYS A 566 13.18 2.76 -66.65
C LYS A 566 13.13 4.23 -66.21
N GLU A 567 11.94 4.82 -66.28
CA GLU A 567 11.74 6.25 -65.98
C GLU A 567 11.61 6.52 -64.47
N THR A 568 11.32 5.50 -63.67
CA THR A 568 11.23 5.62 -62.21
C THR A 568 12.61 5.79 -61.59
N ASP A 569 12.82 6.84 -60.80
CA ASP A 569 14.01 6.97 -59.95
C ASP A 569 13.90 6.06 -58.73
N TRP A 570 14.63 4.95 -58.78
CA TRP A 570 14.70 3.96 -57.69
C TRP A 570 15.53 4.43 -56.49
N SER A 571 16.17 5.60 -56.56
CA SER A 571 16.95 6.19 -55.46
C SER A 571 16.07 6.96 -54.47
N SER A 572 15.00 7.62 -54.95
CA SER A 572 14.00 8.30 -54.12
C SER A 572 12.55 7.98 -54.56
N PRO A 573 12.14 6.71 -54.46
CA PRO A 573 10.85 6.25 -54.99
C PRO A 573 9.66 6.64 -54.12
N ASP A 574 8.56 7.12 -54.73
CA ASP A 574 7.24 7.19 -54.10
C ASP A 574 6.55 5.82 -54.17
N TRP A 575 6.85 4.98 -53.17
CA TRP A 575 6.37 3.61 -53.10
C TRP A 575 4.83 3.45 -53.14
N ARG A 576 4.07 4.43 -52.64
CA ARG A 576 2.60 4.35 -52.65
C ARG A 576 2.06 4.52 -54.07
N SER A 577 2.61 5.47 -54.82
CA SER A 577 2.29 5.66 -56.24
C SER A 577 2.73 4.45 -57.07
N ILE A 578 3.93 3.92 -56.79
CA ILE A 578 4.49 2.75 -57.48
C ILE A 578 3.65 1.49 -57.26
N ASP A 579 3.29 1.15 -56.01
CA ASP A 579 2.48 -0.04 -55.71
C ASP A 579 1.08 0.06 -56.33
N LYS A 580 0.48 1.26 -56.33
CA LYS A 580 -0.81 1.51 -57.00
C LYS A 580 -0.70 1.28 -58.51
N GLN A 581 0.32 1.83 -59.15
CA GLN A 581 0.54 1.71 -60.59
C GLN A 581 0.85 0.26 -61.00
N TYR A 582 1.68 -0.45 -60.22
CA TYR A 582 1.98 -1.87 -60.41
C TYR A 582 0.70 -2.73 -60.35
N ASN A 583 -0.13 -2.54 -59.32
CA ASN A 583 -1.40 -3.25 -59.19
C ASN A 583 -2.39 -2.93 -60.33
N GLN A 584 -2.38 -1.68 -60.82
CA GLN A 584 -3.16 -1.28 -61.99
C GLN A 584 -2.73 -2.05 -63.25
N PHE A 585 -1.43 -2.19 -63.52
CA PHE A 585 -0.93 -2.98 -64.65
C PHE A 585 -1.36 -4.44 -64.58
N ARG A 586 -1.29 -5.07 -63.39
CA ARG A 586 -1.75 -6.46 -63.19
C ARG A 586 -3.24 -6.61 -63.45
N ASN A 587 -4.05 -5.64 -63.02
CA ASN A 587 -5.49 -5.64 -63.27
C ASN A 587 -5.82 -5.45 -64.75
N GLN A 588 -5.12 -4.54 -65.43
CA GLN A 588 -5.27 -4.33 -66.88
C GLN A 588 -4.88 -5.57 -67.68
N TRP A 589 -3.83 -6.29 -67.27
CA TRP A 589 -3.47 -7.58 -67.88
C TRP A 589 -4.58 -8.62 -67.71
N ARG A 590 -5.18 -8.74 -66.51
CA ARG A 590 -6.29 -9.67 -66.25
C ARG A 590 -7.55 -9.34 -67.04
N GLN A 591 -7.83 -8.07 -67.25
CA GLN A 591 -9.00 -7.59 -67.99
C GLN A 591 -8.80 -7.64 -69.52
N SER A 592 -7.57 -7.87 -69.99
CA SER A 592 -7.29 -7.98 -71.42
C SER A 592 -7.82 -9.30 -72.01
N GLY A 593 -8.56 -9.21 -73.12
CA GLY A 593 -9.22 -10.37 -73.73
C GLY A 593 -8.26 -11.38 -74.39
N ALA A 594 -8.82 -12.45 -74.95
CA ALA A 594 -8.06 -13.56 -75.54
C ALA A 594 -7.26 -13.13 -76.79
N VAL A 595 -6.09 -13.73 -76.96
CA VAL A 595 -5.15 -13.53 -78.08
C VAL A 595 -4.99 -14.82 -78.87
N ALA A 596 -4.58 -14.73 -80.13
CA ALA A 596 -4.26 -15.90 -80.95
C ALA A 596 -3.17 -16.78 -80.30
N ARG A 597 -3.31 -18.11 -80.43
CA ARG A 597 -2.43 -19.10 -79.79
C ARG A 597 -0.95 -18.96 -80.20
N LYS A 598 -0.68 -18.49 -81.42
CA LYS A 598 0.68 -18.26 -81.94
C LYS A 598 1.40 -17.13 -81.21
N ASP A 599 0.70 -16.04 -80.89
CA ASP A 599 1.29 -14.83 -80.32
C ASP A 599 1.28 -14.85 -78.78
N TRP A 600 0.40 -15.66 -78.18
CA TRP A 600 0.25 -15.79 -76.73
C TRP A 600 1.57 -16.03 -76.00
N LYS A 601 2.39 -16.99 -76.47
CA LYS A 601 3.62 -17.36 -75.78
C LYS A 601 4.60 -16.19 -75.69
N ALA A 602 4.83 -15.49 -76.81
CA ALA A 602 5.77 -14.37 -76.87
C ALA A 602 5.32 -13.18 -76.01
N ILE A 603 4.04 -12.79 -76.09
CA ILE A 603 3.53 -11.66 -75.29
C ILE A 603 3.46 -12.00 -73.80
N PHE A 604 3.17 -13.25 -73.44
CA PHE A 604 3.16 -13.71 -72.05
C PHE A 604 4.57 -13.72 -71.45
N GLU A 605 5.58 -14.18 -72.18
CA GLU A 605 6.99 -14.12 -71.74
C GLU A 605 7.47 -12.68 -71.56
N ARG A 606 7.12 -11.76 -72.48
CA ARG A 606 7.43 -10.32 -72.36
C ARG A 606 6.78 -9.70 -71.12
N TYR A 607 5.48 -9.96 -70.91
CA TYR A 607 4.78 -9.52 -69.70
C TYR A 607 5.44 -10.08 -68.43
N LYS A 608 5.78 -11.38 -68.41
CA LYS A 608 6.41 -11.99 -67.23
C LYS A 608 7.76 -11.38 -66.90
N LYS A 609 8.56 -11.02 -67.90
CA LYS A 609 9.83 -10.32 -67.70
C LYS A 609 9.61 -8.92 -67.10
N ALA A 610 8.67 -8.14 -67.63
CA ALA A 610 8.34 -6.81 -67.10
C ALA A 610 7.70 -6.87 -65.70
N GLU A 611 6.81 -7.85 -65.45
CA GLU A 611 6.21 -8.11 -64.13
C GLU A 611 7.30 -8.46 -63.12
N ALA A 612 8.25 -9.35 -63.46
CA ALA A 612 9.32 -9.76 -62.55
C ALA A 612 10.27 -8.61 -62.17
N ALA A 613 10.59 -7.71 -63.11
CA ALA A 613 11.43 -6.54 -62.83
C ALA A 613 10.77 -5.60 -61.81
N LEU A 614 9.51 -5.21 -62.05
CA LEU A 614 8.76 -4.36 -61.14
C LEU A 614 8.47 -5.05 -59.79
N GLU A 615 8.14 -6.35 -59.81
CA GLU A 615 7.88 -7.13 -58.60
C GLU A 615 9.11 -7.22 -57.69
N SER A 616 10.32 -7.30 -58.26
CA SER A 616 11.57 -7.32 -57.48
C SER A 616 11.76 -6.05 -56.65
N HIS A 617 11.50 -4.87 -57.22
CA HIS A 617 11.58 -3.60 -56.48
C HIS A 617 10.54 -3.52 -55.37
N VAL A 618 9.28 -3.84 -55.69
CA VAL A 618 8.15 -3.80 -54.74
C VAL A 618 8.32 -4.83 -53.61
N GLU A 619 8.85 -6.02 -53.91
CA GLU A 619 9.13 -7.05 -52.89
C GLU A 619 10.28 -6.65 -51.96
N ASN A 620 11.33 -6.03 -52.49
CA ASN A 620 12.43 -5.55 -51.65
C ASN A 620 11.94 -4.47 -50.67
N GLU A 621 11.14 -3.51 -51.13
CA GLU A 621 10.54 -2.51 -50.23
C GLU A 621 9.57 -3.15 -49.24
N ARG A 622 8.76 -4.13 -49.66
CA ARG A 622 7.88 -4.88 -48.75
C ARG A 622 8.69 -5.52 -47.61
N ARG A 623 9.84 -6.12 -47.92
CA ARG A 623 10.75 -6.69 -46.92
C ARG A 623 11.33 -5.63 -45.98
N VAL A 624 11.81 -4.50 -46.50
CA VAL A 624 12.33 -3.38 -45.69
C VAL A 624 11.24 -2.80 -44.78
N ASN A 625 10.03 -2.62 -45.31
CA ASN A 625 8.89 -2.14 -44.56
C ASN A 625 8.47 -3.09 -43.43
N LEU A 626 8.47 -4.40 -43.69
CA LEU A 626 8.23 -5.41 -42.66
C LEU A 626 9.30 -5.38 -41.57
N GLN A 627 10.58 -5.27 -41.93
CA GLN A 627 11.68 -5.14 -40.96
C GLN A 627 11.56 -3.87 -40.12
N ARG A 628 11.26 -2.72 -40.73
CA ARG A 628 11.04 -1.46 -40.01
C ARG A 628 9.89 -1.59 -39.00
N ARG A 629 8.75 -2.16 -39.41
CA ARG A 629 7.60 -2.38 -38.52
C ARG A 629 7.89 -3.40 -37.44
N GLN A 630 8.69 -4.42 -37.72
CA GLN A 630 9.18 -5.38 -36.73
C GLN A 630 10.06 -4.69 -35.68
N GLY A 631 10.97 -3.81 -36.08
CA GLY A 631 11.78 -3.00 -35.17
C GLY A 631 10.93 -2.04 -34.31
N LEU A 632 9.86 -1.47 -34.86
CA LEU A 632 8.91 -0.67 -34.06
C LEU A 632 8.22 -1.53 -32.98
N ILE A 633 7.79 -2.75 -33.33
CA ILE A 633 7.17 -3.69 -32.37
C ILE A 633 8.19 -4.05 -31.28
N GLU A 634 9.40 -4.45 -31.65
CA GLU A 634 10.45 -4.85 -30.69
C GLU A 634 10.81 -3.69 -29.74
N LYS A 635 10.88 -2.46 -30.26
CA LYS A 635 11.08 -1.27 -29.44
C LYS A 635 9.96 -1.09 -28.40
N LEU A 636 8.69 -1.28 -28.78
CA LEU A 636 7.58 -1.17 -27.84
C LEU A 636 7.52 -2.36 -26.87
N GLU A 637 7.78 -3.58 -27.34
CA GLU A 637 7.86 -4.78 -26.49
C GLU A 637 8.95 -4.63 -25.41
N GLY A 638 10.10 -4.05 -25.74
CA GLY A 638 11.16 -3.76 -24.78
C GLY A 638 10.86 -2.60 -23.81
N LEU A 639 9.95 -1.70 -24.16
CA LEU A 639 9.55 -0.55 -23.32
C LEU A 639 8.35 -0.84 -22.42
N LYS A 640 7.71 -2.01 -22.56
CA LYS A 640 6.53 -2.40 -21.80
C LYS A 640 6.74 -2.28 -20.28
N ASP A 641 7.90 -2.75 -19.81
CA ASP A 641 8.26 -2.81 -18.40
C ASP A 641 9.31 -1.74 -18.00
N HIS A 642 9.54 -0.75 -18.86
CA HIS A 642 10.52 0.32 -18.61
C HIS A 642 10.16 1.16 -17.36
N GLU A 643 11.14 1.65 -16.62
CA GLU A 643 10.90 2.44 -15.40
C GLU A 643 10.27 3.79 -15.72
N ASP A 644 10.77 4.48 -16.76
CA ASP A 644 10.20 5.73 -17.24
C ASP A 644 9.00 5.47 -18.16
N LEU A 645 7.80 5.53 -17.56
CA LEU A 645 6.54 5.40 -18.27
C LEU A 645 6.28 6.57 -19.24
N ALA A 646 6.79 7.78 -18.95
CA ALA A 646 6.57 8.93 -19.83
C ALA A 646 7.36 8.77 -21.14
N GLU A 647 8.59 8.27 -21.05
CA GLU A 647 9.40 7.90 -22.22
C GLU A 647 8.72 6.77 -23.03
N ALA A 648 8.22 5.72 -22.36
CA ALA A 648 7.53 4.62 -23.01
C ALA A 648 6.26 5.09 -23.76
N ILE A 649 5.45 5.96 -23.15
CA ILE A 649 4.26 6.57 -23.78
C ILE A 649 4.66 7.39 -25.01
N GLN A 650 5.72 8.19 -24.91
CA GLN A 650 6.17 9.02 -26.02
C GLN A 650 6.68 8.13 -27.18
N ALA A 651 7.45 7.10 -26.88
CA ALA A 651 7.88 6.11 -27.86
C ALA A 651 6.70 5.37 -28.52
N ALA A 652 5.65 5.03 -27.76
CA ALA A 652 4.42 4.45 -28.30
C ALA A 652 3.70 5.38 -29.28
N LYS A 653 3.58 6.68 -28.96
CA LYS A 653 3.00 7.70 -29.85
C LYS A 653 3.82 7.87 -31.13
N ASP A 654 5.14 7.91 -31.00
CA ASP A 654 6.04 8.06 -32.15
C ASP A 654 6.02 6.81 -33.04
N ALA A 655 5.94 5.61 -32.45
CA ALA A 655 5.78 4.37 -33.18
C ALA A 655 4.42 4.30 -33.90
N GLN A 656 3.32 4.77 -33.29
CA GLN A 656 2.00 4.89 -33.95
C GLN A 656 2.06 5.82 -35.17
N ARG A 657 2.75 6.96 -35.07
CA ARG A 657 2.97 7.87 -36.21
C ARG A 657 3.81 7.22 -37.30
N ALA A 658 4.84 6.46 -36.92
CA ALA A 658 5.78 5.81 -37.82
C ALA A 658 5.27 4.49 -38.44
N TRP A 659 4.10 3.99 -38.02
CA TRP A 659 3.56 2.67 -38.42
C TRP A 659 3.05 2.59 -39.87
N GLN A 660 2.80 3.73 -40.52
CA GLN A 660 2.19 3.74 -41.86
C GLN A 660 2.99 2.92 -42.88
N PRO A 661 2.35 2.01 -43.64
CA PRO A 661 3.04 1.22 -44.65
C PRO A 661 3.43 2.07 -45.86
N THR A 662 4.59 1.75 -46.45
CA THR A 662 5.05 2.24 -47.75
C THR A 662 4.49 1.39 -48.89
N VAL A 663 4.54 0.06 -48.73
CA VAL A 663 3.91 -0.96 -49.59
C VAL A 663 3.09 -1.93 -48.74
N MET A 664 1.93 -2.36 -49.24
CA MET A 664 1.09 -3.33 -48.54
C MET A 664 1.74 -4.72 -48.53
N ALA A 665 1.74 -5.36 -47.36
CA ALA A 665 2.21 -6.73 -47.22
C ALA A 665 1.05 -7.71 -47.46
N ARG A 666 1.29 -9.02 -47.35
CA ARG A 666 0.20 -9.98 -47.46
C ARG A 666 -0.75 -9.78 -46.29
N ARG A 667 -2.06 -9.87 -46.53
CA ARG A 667 -3.11 -9.65 -45.53
C ARG A 667 -2.86 -10.38 -44.19
N SER A 668 -2.35 -11.61 -44.23
CA SER A 668 -2.03 -12.39 -43.03
C SER A 668 -0.87 -11.80 -42.22
N GLU A 669 0.18 -11.31 -42.89
CA GLU A 669 1.35 -10.70 -42.25
C GLU A 669 0.96 -9.34 -41.64
N GLU A 670 0.17 -8.55 -42.35
CA GLU A 670 -0.35 -7.27 -41.84
C GLU A 670 -1.18 -7.46 -40.57
N GLN A 671 -2.10 -8.44 -40.58
CA GLN A 671 -2.92 -8.76 -39.41
C GLN A 671 -2.06 -9.21 -38.22
N LYS A 672 -1.06 -10.07 -38.46
CA LYS A 672 -0.15 -10.56 -37.40
C LYS A 672 0.64 -9.40 -36.79
N MET A 673 1.23 -8.55 -37.63
CA MET A 673 2.05 -7.41 -37.22
C MET A 673 1.21 -6.35 -36.49
N TRP A 674 0.02 -6.03 -37.00
CA TRP A 674 -0.89 -5.09 -36.36
C TRP A 674 -1.35 -5.58 -34.99
N LYS A 675 -1.69 -6.87 -34.86
CA LYS A 675 -2.09 -7.45 -33.57
C LYS A 675 -0.97 -7.35 -32.54
N ARG A 676 0.28 -7.65 -32.92
CA ARG A 676 1.45 -7.53 -32.03
C ARG A 676 1.73 -6.07 -31.66
N PHE A 677 1.78 -5.18 -32.65
CA PHE A 677 1.99 -3.75 -32.43
C PHE A 677 0.97 -3.16 -31.47
N ARG A 678 -0.32 -3.47 -31.71
CA ARG A 678 -1.41 -2.99 -30.87
C ARG A 678 -1.31 -3.54 -29.45
N ALA A 679 -1.03 -4.83 -29.29
CA ALA A 679 -0.85 -5.43 -27.97
C ALA A 679 0.31 -4.77 -27.18
N ALA A 680 1.43 -4.46 -27.85
CA ALA A 680 2.56 -3.78 -27.21
C ALA A 680 2.23 -2.32 -26.84
N ALA A 681 1.53 -1.59 -27.71
CA ALA A 681 1.12 -0.22 -27.43
C ALA A 681 0.05 -0.15 -26.32
N ASP A 682 -0.97 -1.01 -26.38
CA ASP A 682 -2.06 -1.08 -25.40
C ASP A 682 -1.48 -1.36 -24.00
N ALA A 683 -0.51 -2.27 -23.86
CA ALA A 683 0.13 -2.56 -22.57
C ALA A 683 0.79 -1.33 -21.92
N ILE A 684 1.36 -0.41 -22.71
CA ILE A 684 1.98 0.84 -22.20
C ILE A 684 0.90 1.84 -21.76
N PHE A 685 -0.15 2.02 -22.56
CA PHE A 685 -1.25 2.94 -22.24
C PHE A 685 -2.12 2.43 -21.08
N ASP A 686 -2.31 1.12 -20.96
CA ASP A 686 -3.02 0.50 -19.84
C ASP A 686 -2.28 0.77 -18.53
N ARG A 687 -0.93 0.75 -18.54
CA ARG A 687 -0.13 1.11 -17.36
C ARG A 687 -0.27 2.59 -16.97
N GLU A 688 -0.41 3.50 -17.92
CA GLU A 688 -0.74 4.91 -17.62
C GLU A 688 -2.11 5.03 -16.96
N THR A 689 -3.08 4.30 -17.51
CA THR A 689 -4.46 4.29 -17.02
C THR A 689 -4.50 3.74 -15.59
N GLN A 690 -3.87 2.59 -15.34
CA GLN A 690 -3.76 1.99 -14.00
C GLN A 690 -3.05 2.93 -13.01
N ARG A 691 -1.98 3.62 -13.41
CA ARG A 691 -1.27 4.58 -12.54
C ARG A 691 -2.16 5.79 -12.18
N ARG A 692 -2.96 6.29 -13.13
CA ARG A 692 -3.92 7.37 -12.86
C ARG A 692 -5.08 6.91 -11.99
N GLU A 693 -5.61 5.72 -12.22
CA GLU A 693 -6.70 5.16 -11.44
C GLU A 693 -6.26 4.88 -10.00
N SER A 694 -5.09 4.28 -9.79
CA SER A 694 -4.55 4.04 -8.44
C SER A 694 -4.27 5.35 -7.68
N ALA A 695 -3.69 6.35 -8.35
CA ALA A 695 -3.48 7.67 -7.75
C ALA A 695 -4.82 8.36 -7.39
N SER A 696 -5.81 8.27 -8.27
CA SER A 696 -7.15 8.82 -8.01
C SER A 696 -7.89 8.08 -6.90
N ALA A 697 -7.72 6.76 -6.79
CA ALA A 697 -8.32 5.94 -5.74
C ALA A 697 -7.68 6.23 -4.37
N ALA A 698 -6.35 6.40 -4.32
CA ALA A 698 -5.64 6.82 -3.11
C ALA A 698 -6.14 8.20 -2.64
N GLU A 699 -6.19 9.20 -3.54
CA GLU A 699 -6.69 10.54 -3.21
C GLU A 699 -8.15 10.51 -2.71
N ARG A 700 -9.02 9.68 -3.30
CA ARG A 700 -10.41 9.50 -2.83
C ARG A 700 -10.48 8.91 -1.42
N SER A 701 -9.67 7.89 -1.13
CA SER A 701 -9.60 7.27 0.20
C SER A 701 -9.12 8.27 1.25
N ASP A 702 -8.11 9.08 0.94
CA ASP A 702 -7.59 10.10 1.86
C ASP A 702 -8.63 11.18 2.15
N ILE A 703 -9.40 11.61 1.12
CA ILE A 703 -10.52 12.53 1.28
C ILE A 703 -11.59 11.93 2.21
N GLU A 704 -11.98 10.68 1.97
CA GLU A 704 -13.02 10.02 2.76
C GLU A 704 -12.62 9.85 4.23
N GLN A 705 -11.36 9.51 4.50
CA GLN A 705 -10.82 9.45 5.86
C GLN A 705 -10.89 10.81 6.57
N LYS A 706 -10.47 11.89 5.91
CA LYS A 706 -10.55 13.25 6.47
C LYS A 706 -11.99 13.70 6.70
N GLU A 707 -12.91 13.38 5.79
CA GLU A 707 -14.34 13.68 5.96
C GLU A 707 -14.95 12.91 7.15
N LYS A 708 -14.56 11.65 7.37
CA LYS A 708 -14.97 10.87 8.55
C LYS A 708 -14.51 11.52 9.85
N ILE A 709 -13.26 11.99 9.92
CA ILE A 709 -12.72 12.67 11.11
C ILE A 709 -13.49 13.97 11.37
N ILE A 710 -13.75 14.78 10.34
CA ILE A 710 -14.54 16.01 10.47
C ILE A 710 -15.95 15.70 10.98
N THR A 711 -16.61 14.68 10.41
CA THR A 711 -17.95 14.26 10.84
C THR A 711 -17.95 13.79 12.30
N MET A 712 -16.92 13.06 12.73
CA MET A 712 -16.75 12.66 14.13
C MET A 712 -16.61 13.88 15.05
N LEU A 713 -15.83 14.90 14.67
CA LEU A 713 -15.71 16.14 15.44
C LEU A 713 -17.02 16.93 15.49
N GLU A 714 -17.73 17.03 14.36
CA GLU A 714 -19.05 17.66 14.30
C GLU A 714 -20.03 16.95 15.26
N GLN A 715 -20.07 15.62 15.27
CA GLN A 715 -20.88 14.83 16.20
C GLN A 715 -20.46 15.01 17.67
N LEU A 716 -19.16 15.12 17.96
CA LEU A 716 -18.69 15.39 19.32
C LEU A 716 -19.19 16.75 19.83
N SER A 717 -19.25 17.77 18.97
CA SER A 717 -19.74 19.10 19.35
C SER A 717 -21.22 19.15 19.75
N GLU A 718 -22.01 18.16 19.31
CA GLU A 718 -23.45 18.04 19.61
C GLU A 718 -23.72 17.25 20.90
N LYS A 719 -22.76 16.47 21.41
CA LYS A 719 -22.93 15.69 22.64
C LYS A 719 -22.95 16.60 23.88
N GLU A 720 -23.85 16.32 24.83
CA GLU A 720 -23.89 17.01 26.14
C GLU A 720 -22.69 16.66 27.04
N THR A 721 -22.09 15.47 26.85
CA THR A 721 -20.89 15.02 27.55
C THR A 721 -19.74 14.80 26.59
N LEU A 722 -18.74 15.68 26.65
CA LEU A 722 -17.55 15.62 25.82
C LEU A 722 -16.49 14.72 26.47
N SER A 723 -16.04 13.69 25.76
CA SER A 723 -14.90 12.87 26.16
C SER A 723 -13.58 13.49 25.68
N GLY A 724 -12.66 13.74 26.61
CA GLY A 724 -11.32 14.25 26.28
C GLY A 724 -10.48 13.28 25.44
N SER A 725 -10.72 11.98 25.54
CA SER A 725 -10.00 10.96 24.76
C SER A 725 -10.43 10.95 23.30
N GLU A 726 -11.74 11.02 23.03
CA GLU A 726 -12.29 11.03 21.66
C GLU A 726 -11.77 12.23 20.85
N LEU A 727 -11.61 13.39 21.49
CA LEU A 727 -11.04 14.59 20.87
C LEU A 727 -9.54 14.43 20.58
N ALA A 728 -8.77 13.82 21.50
CA ALA A 728 -7.35 13.56 21.31
C ALA A 728 -7.11 12.58 20.16
N ASP A 729 -7.90 11.50 20.10
CA ASP A 729 -7.85 10.50 19.04
C ASP A 729 -8.19 11.11 17.67
N ALA A 730 -9.21 11.97 17.59
CA ALA A 730 -9.58 12.66 16.35
C ALA A 730 -8.48 13.63 15.86
N LYS A 731 -7.84 14.37 16.78
CA LYS A 731 -6.70 15.26 16.45
C LYS A 731 -5.50 14.44 15.94
N GLN A 732 -5.20 13.33 16.58
CA GLN A 732 -4.12 12.44 16.16
C GLN A 732 -4.40 11.81 14.79
N ALA A 733 -5.61 11.27 14.59
CA ALA A 733 -6.02 10.70 13.31
C ALA A 733 -5.96 11.71 12.15
N TRP A 734 -6.25 12.99 12.41
CA TRP A 734 -6.07 14.05 11.43
C TRP A 734 -4.59 14.29 11.09
N HIS A 735 -3.71 14.32 12.11
CA HIS A 735 -2.28 14.47 11.92
C HIS A 735 -1.64 13.32 11.15
N ASP A 736 -2.10 12.09 11.40
CA ASP A 736 -1.58 10.89 10.73
C ASP A 736 -2.11 10.74 9.28
N SER A 737 -3.16 11.47 8.91
CA SER A 737 -3.75 11.43 7.57
C SER A 737 -2.90 12.14 6.51
N ALA A 738 -2.89 11.61 5.29
CA ALA A 738 -2.09 12.18 4.19
C ALA A 738 -2.50 13.62 3.83
N ASN A 739 -1.53 14.44 3.41
CA ASN A 739 -1.79 15.81 2.99
C ASN A 739 -2.35 15.88 1.56
N ILE A 740 -3.60 16.34 1.43
CA ILE A 740 -4.30 16.48 0.16
C ILE A 740 -4.03 17.87 -0.42
N ARG A 741 -3.37 17.93 -1.57
CA ARG A 741 -3.04 19.21 -2.22
C ARG A 741 -4.24 19.75 -3.00
N GLY A 742 -4.33 21.07 -3.12
CA GLY A 742 -5.33 21.75 -3.96
C GLY A 742 -6.55 22.30 -3.22
N PRO A 743 -7.59 22.76 -3.96
CA PRO A 743 -8.74 23.45 -3.36
C PRO A 743 -9.54 22.59 -2.39
N LYS A 744 -9.66 21.28 -2.69
CA LYS A 744 -10.43 20.34 -1.88
C LYS A 744 -9.76 20.09 -0.53
N GLY A 745 -8.43 19.93 -0.49
CA GLY A 745 -7.66 19.84 0.75
C GLY A 745 -7.81 21.08 1.63
N LYS A 746 -7.68 22.28 1.05
CA LYS A 746 -7.90 23.56 1.77
C LYS A 746 -9.33 23.67 2.33
N SER A 747 -10.32 23.20 1.59
CA SER A 747 -11.70 23.17 2.06
C SER A 747 -11.89 22.23 3.25
N LEU A 748 -11.22 21.07 3.25
CA LEU A 748 -11.26 20.12 4.37
C LEU A 748 -10.55 20.68 5.60
N GLU A 749 -9.39 21.32 5.44
CA GLU A 749 -8.70 22.02 6.52
C GLU A 749 -9.56 23.10 7.16
N ARG A 750 -10.25 23.90 6.35
CA ARG A 750 -11.17 24.92 6.87
C ARG A 750 -12.30 24.28 7.69
N ARG A 751 -12.96 23.25 7.15
CA ARG A 751 -14.03 22.52 7.84
C ARG A 751 -13.55 21.85 9.12
N TYR A 752 -12.35 21.28 9.13
CA TYR A 752 -11.74 20.69 10.32
C TYR A 752 -11.51 21.73 11.41
N ASN A 753 -10.96 22.90 11.07
CA ASN A 753 -10.76 23.98 12.02
C ASN A 753 -12.09 24.54 12.54
N GLU A 754 -13.10 24.67 11.67
CA GLU A 754 -14.46 25.05 12.07
C GLU A 754 -15.09 24.02 13.03
N ALA A 755 -14.92 22.72 12.77
CA ALA A 755 -15.42 21.65 13.64
C ALA A 755 -14.70 21.65 15.01
N LEU A 756 -13.37 21.83 15.03
CA LEU A 756 -12.61 21.97 16.28
C LEU A 756 -13.09 23.16 17.11
N ALA A 757 -13.27 24.33 16.48
CA ALA A 757 -13.74 25.52 17.18
C ALA A 757 -15.12 25.28 17.83
N LYS A 758 -16.02 24.56 17.16
CA LYS A 758 -17.32 24.17 17.73
C LYS A 758 -17.19 23.21 18.91
N VAL A 759 -16.28 22.24 18.85
CA VAL A 759 -16.02 21.32 19.96
C VAL A 759 -15.44 22.06 21.17
N ASP A 760 -14.51 22.98 20.95
CA ASP A 760 -13.90 23.79 22.01
C ASP A 760 -14.95 24.70 22.67
N LEU A 761 -15.80 25.38 21.88
CA LEU A 761 -16.95 26.14 22.39
C LEU A 761 -17.92 25.28 23.20
N ALA A 762 -18.25 24.07 22.73
CA ALA A 762 -19.11 23.15 23.45
C ALA A 762 -18.50 22.70 24.80
N ARG A 763 -17.18 22.52 24.85
CA ARG A 763 -16.42 22.16 26.06
C ARG A 763 -16.43 23.29 27.08
N ASP A 764 -16.14 24.51 26.64
CA ASP A 764 -16.11 25.70 27.48
C ASP A 764 -17.50 25.97 28.07
N ARG A 765 -18.55 25.81 27.26
CA ARG A 765 -19.95 25.89 27.71
C ARG A 765 -20.27 24.83 28.76
N GLN A 766 -19.82 23.59 28.57
CA GLN A 766 -20.02 22.53 29.55
C GLN A 766 -19.30 22.82 30.88
N GLN A 767 -18.09 23.39 30.82
CA GLN A 767 -17.34 23.81 31.99
C GLN A 767 -18.06 24.92 32.76
N LEU A 768 -18.57 25.96 32.08
CA LEU A 768 -19.36 27.02 32.70
C LEU A 768 -20.64 26.48 33.34
N LYS A 769 -21.36 25.55 32.68
CA LYS A 769 -22.55 24.90 33.27
C LYS A 769 -22.22 24.14 34.56
N ARG A 770 -21.11 23.40 34.59
CA ARG A 770 -20.63 22.72 35.81
C ARG A 770 -20.23 23.70 36.90
N GLN A 771 -19.55 24.80 36.54
CA GLN A 771 -19.18 25.84 37.49
C GLN A 771 -20.42 26.51 38.10
N LEU A 772 -21.45 26.78 37.29
CA LEU A 772 -22.73 27.30 37.76
C LEU A 772 -23.41 26.33 38.74
N GLU A 773 -23.53 25.05 38.39
CA GLU A 773 -24.13 24.03 39.26
C GLU A 773 -23.36 23.88 40.59
N GLN A 774 -22.02 23.89 40.53
CA GLN A 774 -21.17 23.89 41.73
C GLN A 774 -21.39 25.14 42.58
N MET A 775 -21.51 26.32 41.99
CA MET A 775 -21.74 27.56 42.73
C MET A 775 -23.14 27.61 43.35
N GLU A 776 -24.19 27.29 42.59
CA GLU A 776 -25.57 27.24 43.10
C GLU A 776 -25.67 26.25 44.27
N ASN A 777 -25.08 25.05 44.14
CA ASN A 777 -25.03 24.08 45.23
C ASN A 777 -24.25 24.58 46.46
N LEU A 778 -23.14 25.29 46.26
CA LEU A 778 -22.36 25.86 47.37
C LEU A 778 -23.15 26.93 48.13
N PHE A 779 -23.92 27.76 47.41
CA PHE A 779 -24.80 28.76 48.01
C PHE A 779 -25.94 28.11 48.78
N GLU A 780 -26.59 27.08 48.22
CA GLU A 780 -27.66 26.33 48.92
C GLU A 780 -27.14 25.69 50.22
N ARG A 781 -25.95 25.07 50.19
CA ARG A 781 -25.31 24.53 51.40
C ARG A 781 -25.01 25.61 52.43
N GLN A 782 -24.50 26.76 51.99
CA GLN A 782 -24.19 27.87 52.88
C GLN A 782 -25.46 28.45 53.54
N GLN A 783 -26.53 28.62 52.76
CA GLN A 783 -27.80 29.13 53.25
C GLN A 783 -28.45 28.15 54.24
N PHE A 784 -28.40 26.85 53.95
CA PHE A 784 -28.89 25.80 54.85
C PHE A 784 -28.13 25.81 56.19
N LEU A 785 -26.80 25.91 56.15
CA LEU A 785 -25.99 26.00 57.37
C LEU A 785 -26.25 27.27 58.17
N ASP A 786 -26.38 28.43 57.51
CA ASP A 786 -26.75 29.68 58.18
C ASP A 786 -28.13 29.56 58.88
N GLN A 787 -29.12 28.91 58.25
CA GLN A 787 -30.44 28.68 58.84
C GLN A 787 -30.38 27.77 60.06
N LEU A 788 -29.61 26.69 60.00
CA LEU A 788 -29.39 25.80 61.15
C LEU A 788 -28.70 26.52 62.30
N GLU A 789 -27.64 27.29 62.01
CA GLU A 789 -26.90 28.06 62.99
C GLU A 789 -27.75 29.15 63.66
N MET A 790 -28.65 29.79 62.90
CA MET A 790 -29.63 30.73 63.44
C MET A 790 -30.62 30.02 64.38
N ALA A 791 -31.15 28.85 63.98
CA ALA A 791 -32.10 28.08 64.78
C ALA A 791 -31.52 27.68 66.14
N ILE A 792 -30.23 27.27 66.18
CA ILE A 792 -29.52 26.90 67.42
C ILE A 792 -29.37 28.10 68.38
N GLN A 793 -29.19 29.31 67.85
CA GLN A 793 -29.03 30.53 68.66
C GLN A 793 -30.37 31.08 69.20
N THR A 794 -31.52 30.64 68.66
CA THR A 794 -32.87 31.04 69.11
C THR A 794 -33.49 30.00 70.04
N PRO A 795 -33.72 30.31 71.33
CA PRO A 795 -34.21 29.33 72.33
C PRO A 795 -35.57 28.68 72.05
N ASP A 796 -36.42 29.28 71.20
CA ASP A 796 -37.81 28.84 70.95
C ASP A 796 -38.02 28.15 69.58
N GLN A 797 -36.97 27.99 68.76
CA GLN A 797 -37.08 27.32 67.45
C GLN A 797 -36.68 25.84 67.54
N THR A 798 -37.59 24.95 67.13
CA THR A 798 -37.29 23.52 66.96
C THR A 798 -36.56 23.30 65.63
N ILE A 799 -35.36 22.70 65.70
CA ILE A 799 -34.62 22.23 64.52
C ILE A 799 -35.40 21.05 63.91
N ASP A 800 -35.59 21.09 62.59
CA ASP A 800 -36.37 20.09 61.84
C ASP A 800 -35.73 18.68 61.94
N ALA A 801 -36.53 17.62 61.86
CA ALA A 801 -36.05 16.24 62.07
C ALA A 801 -35.24 15.69 60.87
N ASP A 802 -35.37 16.29 59.69
CA ASP A 802 -34.81 15.79 58.42
C ASP A 802 -33.50 16.48 57.98
N ILE A 803 -32.76 17.08 58.92
CA ILE A 803 -31.51 17.82 58.63
C ILE A 803 -30.39 16.96 58.02
N GLU A 804 -30.30 15.68 58.39
CA GLU A 804 -29.28 14.77 57.82
C GLU A 804 -29.63 14.38 56.37
N GLN A 805 -30.91 14.20 56.07
CA GLN A 805 -31.36 13.83 54.73
C GLN A 805 -31.19 14.99 53.75
N THR A 806 -31.50 16.21 54.18
CA THR A 806 -31.30 17.44 53.41
C THR A 806 -29.82 17.77 53.19
N TRP A 807 -28.96 17.56 54.19
CA TRP A 807 -27.51 17.70 53.99
C TRP A 807 -26.95 16.67 53.00
N SER A 808 -27.38 15.41 53.11
CA SER A 808 -26.97 14.33 52.22
C SER A 808 -27.35 14.58 50.75
N SER A 809 -28.54 15.14 50.48
CA SER A 809 -28.93 15.50 49.11
C SER A 809 -28.10 16.67 48.55
N LEU A 810 -27.78 17.66 49.38
CA LEU A 810 -26.90 18.77 48.99
C LEU A 810 -25.46 18.32 48.72
N GLN A 811 -25.01 17.21 49.32
CA GLN A 811 -23.70 16.59 49.08
C GLN A 811 -23.57 15.87 47.72
N ALA A 812 -24.65 15.72 46.95
CA ALA A 812 -24.64 15.01 45.67
C ALA A 812 -23.78 15.69 44.59
N VAL A 813 -23.64 17.02 44.63
CA VAL A 813 -22.78 17.78 43.71
C VAL A 813 -21.36 17.86 44.29
N ALA A 814 -20.37 17.38 43.56
CA ALA A 814 -18.99 17.37 44.04
C ALA A 814 -18.38 18.77 44.10
N GLN A 815 -17.79 19.13 45.24
CA GLN A 815 -17.00 20.35 45.43
C GLN A 815 -15.50 19.99 45.53
N PRO A 816 -14.60 20.98 45.52
CA PRO A 816 -13.21 20.73 45.88
C PRO A 816 -13.12 20.11 47.28
N ALA A 817 -12.29 19.08 47.44
CA ALA A 817 -12.24 18.27 48.67
C ALA A 817 -12.03 19.10 49.95
N ALA A 818 -11.26 20.18 49.89
CA ALA A 818 -11.06 21.08 51.02
C ALA A 818 -12.35 21.81 51.44
N VAL A 819 -13.16 22.24 50.46
CA VAL A 819 -14.44 22.92 50.66
C VAL A 819 -15.46 21.94 51.25
N ASP A 820 -15.55 20.73 50.69
CA ASP A 820 -16.42 19.67 51.20
C ASP A 820 -16.09 19.32 52.65
N GLN A 821 -14.81 19.18 52.99
CA GLN A 821 -14.37 18.89 54.36
C GLN A 821 -14.72 20.02 55.33
N ALA A 822 -14.47 21.28 54.95
CA ALA A 822 -14.77 22.43 55.79
C ALA A 822 -16.28 22.59 56.04
N MET A 823 -17.10 22.44 54.99
CA MET A 823 -18.55 22.54 55.06
C MET A 823 -19.17 21.38 55.84
N ALA A 824 -18.65 20.16 55.70
CA ALA A 824 -19.09 19.01 56.49
C ALA A 824 -18.76 19.17 57.99
N LEU A 825 -17.57 19.71 58.31
CA LEU A 825 -17.21 20.01 59.70
C LEU A 825 -18.16 21.07 60.30
N ARG A 826 -18.50 22.09 59.52
CA ARG A 826 -19.46 23.14 59.91
C ARG A 826 -20.85 22.56 60.16
N PHE A 827 -21.33 21.65 59.30
CA PHE A 827 -22.58 20.91 59.52
C PHE A 827 -22.53 20.05 60.79
N GLU A 828 -21.46 19.28 61.01
CA GLU A 828 -21.33 18.38 62.17
C GLU A 828 -21.39 19.17 63.50
N GLN A 829 -20.80 20.36 63.54
CA GLN A 829 -20.84 21.26 64.70
C GLN A 829 -22.24 21.82 64.94
N ALA A 830 -22.94 22.23 63.87
CA ALA A 830 -24.30 22.71 63.95
C ALA A 830 -25.29 21.60 64.35
N ALA A 831 -25.20 20.40 63.78
CA ALA A 831 -26.07 19.27 64.09
C ALA A 831 -25.97 18.81 65.56
N LYS A 832 -24.79 18.98 66.20
CA LYS A 832 -24.58 18.72 67.63
C LYS A 832 -25.14 19.82 68.55
N GLY A 833 -25.67 20.91 68.00
CA GLY A 833 -26.16 22.06 68.76
C GLY A 833 -25.06 22.85 69.47
N THR A 834 -23.80 22.66 69.06
CA THR A 834 -22.63 23.26 69.71
C THR A 834 -22.16 24.49 68.93
N ILE A 835 -22.34 25.68 69.52
CA ILE A 835 -21.75 26.93 69.03
C ILE A 835 -20.66 27.36 69.98
N ASP A 836 -19.45 27.56 69.44
CA ASP A 836 -18.36 28.16 70.18
C ASP A 836 -18.53 29.69 70.25
N ASN A 837 -19.03 30.17 71.39
CA ASN A 837 -19.28 31.59 71.60
C ASN A 837 -18.00 32.45 71.49
N ALA A 838 -16.80 31.88 71.65
CA ALA A 838 -15.54 32.63 71.53
C ALA A 838 -15.17 32.94 70.07
N SER A 839 -15.65 32.15 69.10
CA SER A 839 -15.35 32.34 67.67
C SER A 839 -16.41 33.13 66.91
N LEU A 840 -17.60 33.34 67.47
CA LEU A 840 -18.69 34.09 66.82
C LEU A 840 -18.27 35.48 66.31
N LEU A 841 -17.61 36.28 67.17
CA LEU A 841 -17.18 37.64 66.82
C LEU A 841 -16.05 37.64 65.77
N ALA A 842 -15.17 36.64 65.81
CA ALA A 842 -14.09 36.49 64.84
C ALA A 842 -14.64 36.08 63.46
N ASN A 843 -15.61 35.17 63.42
CA ASN A 843 -16.30 34.74 62.21
C ASN A 843 -17.10 35.90 61.59
N GLU A 844 -17.77 36.72 62.39
CA GLU A 844 -18.44 37.95 61.94
C GLU A 844 -17.48 38.89 61.21
N GLN A 845 -16.33 39.21 61.84
CA GLN A 845 -15.33 40.10 61.25
C GLN A 845 -14.76 39.54 59.95
N GLN A 846 -14.49 38.23 59.89
CA GLN A 846 -13.99 37.58 58.68
C GLN A 846 -15.02 37.55 57.55
N ARG A 847 -16.28 37.23 57.85
CA ARG A 847 -17.39 37.29 56.89
C ARG A 847 -17.61 38.71 56.35
N ALA A 848 -17.62 39.72 57.22
CA ALA A 848 -17.77 41.11 56.83
C ALA A 848 -16.62 41.59 55.93
N ALA A 849 -15.37 41.22 56.24
CA ALA A 849 -14.20 41.56 55.43
C ALA A 849 -14.22 40.86 54.04
N LEU A 850 -14.67 39.60 53.98
CA LEU A 850 -14.83 38.86 52.72
C LEU A 850 -15.92 39.48 51.84
N LEU A 851 -17.07 39.86 52.41
CA LEU A 851 -18.15 40.55 51.70
C LEU A 851 -17.72 41.89 51.15
N LEU A 852 -17.04 42.71 51.97
CA LEU A 852 -16.52 44.00 51.53
C LEU A 852 -15.55 43.85 50.36
N ALA A 853 -14.69 42.84 50.40
CA ALA A 853 -13.79 42.54 49.29
C ALA A 853 -14.54 42.08 48.03
N LEU A 854 -15.62 41.30 48.16
CA LEU A 854 -16.47 40.86 47.04
C LEU A 854 -17.28 42.01 46.44
N GLU A 855 -17.84 42.90 47.26
CA GLU A 855 -18.54 44.11 46.81
C GLU A 855 -17.61 45.02 45.99
N ILE A 856 -16.34 45.14 46.39
CA ILE A 856 -15.32 45.89 45.63
C ILE A 856 -14.90 45.16 44.34
N LEU A 857 -14.93 43.83 44.33
CA LEU A 857 -14.61 43.04 43.13
C LEU A 857 -15.76 43.05 42.12
N LEU A 858 -17.01 43.08 42.56
CA LEU A 858 -18.19 43.06 41.68
C LEU A 858 -18.81 44.44 41.45
N ASP A 859 -18.16 45.49 41.97
CA ASP A 859 -18.60 46.88 41.88
C ASP A 859 -20.03 47.13 42.42
N LEU A 860 -20.37 46.41 43.50
CA LEU A 860 -21.64 46.54 44.22
C LEU A 860 -21.53 47.59 45.33
N ASP A 861 -22.65 48.19 45.73
CA ASP A 861 -22.70 49.17 46.83
C ASP A 861 -22.48 48.50 48.20
N SER A 862 -21.64 49.11 49.05
CA SER A 862 -21.45 48.69 50.45
C SER A 862 -22.31 49.54 51.40
N PRO A 863 -22.72 49.02 52.56
CA PRO A 863 -23.39 49.81 53.59
C PRO A 863 -22.53 50.99 54.07
N ALA A 864 -23.18 52.10 54.45
CA ALA A 864 -22.52 53.35 54.83
C ALA A 864 -21.49 53.20 55.98
N GLU A 865 -21.71 52.23 56.88
CA GLU A 865 -20.83 51.92 58.00
C GLU A 865 -19.44 51.40 57.57
N TYR A 866 -19.34 50.83 56.37
CA TYR A 866 -18.09 50.27 55.83
C TYR A 866 -17.38 51.22 54.84
N ALA A 867 -17.84 52.45 54.66
CA ALA A 867 -17.30 53.38 53.64
C ALA A 867 -15.80 53.66 53.81
N GLN A 868 -15.32 53.84 55.05
CA GLN A 868 -13.90 54.07 55.34
C GLN A 868 -13.05 52.82 55.03
N GLN A 869 -13.52 51.64 55.44
CA GLN A 869 -12.84 50.37 55.16
C GLN A 869 -12.82 50.05 53.65
N ARG A 870 -13.90 50.39 52.92
CA ARG A 870 -13.96 50.25 51.45
C ARG A 870 -12.86 51.04 50.77
N MET A 871 -12.65 52.29 51.18
CA MET A 871 -11.60 53.17 50.64
C MET A 871 -10.20 52.60 50.93
N GLU A 872 -9.94 52.14 52.16
CA GLU A 872 -8.68 51.50 52.53
C GLU A 872 -8.40 50.25 51.68
N HIS A 873 -9.41 49.40 51.48
CA HIS A 873 -9.29 48.20 50.63
C HIS A 873 -9.08 48.52 49.14
N GLN A 874 -9.75 49.55 48.60
CA GLN A 874 -9.55 50.00 47.22
C GLN A 874 -8.13 50.56 47.01
N VAL A 875 -7.60 51.33 47.96
CA VAL A 875 -6.23 51.85 47.93
C VAL A 875 -5.21 50.72 48.04
N ALA A 876 -5.42 49.76 48.96
CA ALA A 876 -4.54 48.59 49.10
C ALA A 876 -4.53 47.71 47.84
N ARG A 877 -5.69 47.53 47.18
CA ARG A 877 -5.79 46.79 45.92
C ARG A 877 -5.05 47.50 44.78
N LEU A 878 -5.19 48.82 44.65
CA LEU A 878 -4.44 49.61 43.66
C LEU A 878 -2.93 49.56 43.91
N ALA A 879 -2.49 49.62 45.17
CA ALA A 879 -1.08 49.50 45.54
C ALA A 879 -0.52 48.09 45.22
N ASN A 880 -1.28 47.03 45.51
CA ASN A 880 -0.88 45.66 45.18
C ASN A 880 -0.84 45.42 43.67
N ALA A 881 -1.84 45.90 42.92
CA ALA A 881 -1.87 45.77 41.46
C ALA A 881 -0.71 46.50 40.76
N MET A 882 -0.21 47.60 41.33
CA MET A 882 1.00 48.29 40.84
C MET A 882 2.30 47.53 41.16
N ASN A 883 2.33 46.72 42.22
CA ASN A 883 3.51 45.96 42.63
C ASN A 883 3.61 44.55 42.00
N SER A 884 2.49 43.90 41.66
CA SER A 884 2.49 42.49 41.22
C SER A 884 2.44 42.26 39.72
N GLY A 885 2.10 43.26 38.88
CA GLY A 885 2.09 43.12 37.40
C GLY A 885 1.06 42.13 36.82
N GLU A 886 0.48 41.27 37.64
CA GLU A 886 -0.55 40.29 37.27
C GLU A 886 -1.94 40.89 37.43
N LYS A 887 -2.65 41.05 36.31
CA LYS A 887 -4.11 41.14 36.31
C LYS A 887 -4.65 39.73 36.56
N GLY A 888 -4.73 39.32 37.83
CA GLY A 888 -5.42 38.08 38.20
C GLY A 888 -6.87 38.12 37.73
N ASP A 889 -7.39 37.00 37.23
CA ASP A 889 -8.75 36.91 36.73
C ASP A 889 -9.75 37.27 37.83
N GLN A 890 -10.46 38.38 37.64
CA GLN A 890 -11.35 38.96 38.65
C GLN A 890 -12.47 37.99 39.05
N ILE A 891 -12.87 37.13 38.12
CA ILE A 891 -13.84 36.05 38.32
C ILE A 891 -13.25 34.96 39.23
N GLU A 892 -12.03 34.47 38.94
CA GLU A 892 -11.39 33.43 39.75
C GLU A 892 -11.15 33.89 41.20
N LEU A 893 -10.68 35.13 41.38
CA LEU A 893 -10.56 35.78 42.69
C LEU A 893 -11.90 35.90 43.42
N SER A 894 -12.98 36.16 42.69
CA SER A 894 -14.33 36.24 43.26
C SER A 894 -14.84 34.86 43.68
N HIS A 895 -14.63 33.81 42.86
CA HIS A 895 -14.96 32.42 43.20
C HIS A 895 -14.22 31.95 44.45
N GLN A 896 -12.92 32.25 44.56
CA GLN A 896 -12.11 31.89 45.71
C GLN A 896 -12.63 32.55 47.00
N LYS A 897 -12.98 33.85 46.94
CA LYS A 897 -13.51 34.59 48.09
C LYS A 897 -14.91 34.13 48.49
N ILE A 898 -15.76 33.81 47.52
CA ILE A 898 -17.08 33.20 47.76
C ILE A 898 -16.92 31.86 48.46
N SER A 899 -16.04 31.00 47.97
CA SER A 899 -15.76 29.71 48.61
C SER A 899 -15.26 29.88 50.04
N ASN A 900 -14.35 30.84 50.28
CA ASN A 900 -13.88 31.15 51.62
C ASN A 900 -14.98 31.67 52.54
N TYR A 901 -15.93 32.47 52.02
CA TYR A 901 -17.08 32.97 52.79
C TYR A 901 -17.99 31.82 53.22
N CYS A 902 -18.35 30.92 52.30
CA CYS A 902 -19.22 29.79 52.59
C CYS A 902 -18.66 28.87 53.69
N GLN A 903 -17.33 28.73 53.76
CA GLN A 903 -16.64 27.92 54.76
C GLN A 903 -16.56 28.55 56.15
N GLN A 904 -16.87 29.85 56.31
CA GLN A 904 -16.79 30.50 57.63
C GLN A 904 -17.88 29.99 58.56
N GLY A 905 -17.54 29.78 59.84
CA GLY A 905 -18.48 29.32 60.88
C GLY A 905 -19.55 30.35 61.27
N PRO A 906 -20.36 30.05 62.32
CA PRO A 906 -21.48 30.88 62.74
C PRO A 906 -21.06 32.27 63.22
N ALA A 907 -21.95 33.25 63.06
CA ALA A 907 -21.82 34.63 63.55
C ALA A 907 -23.03 34.98 64.46
N PRO A 908 -22.97 36.08 65.24
CA PRO A 908 -24.09 36.49 66.10
C PRO A 908 -25.37 36.75 65.29
N LEU A 909 -26.52 36.40 65.85
CA LEU A 909 -27.86 36.44 65.22
C LEU A 909 -28.19 37.70 64.41
N GLU A 910 -27.99 38.90 64.98
CA GLU A 910 -28.35 40.17 64.31
C GLU A 910 -27.39 40.51 63.15
N PRO A 911 -26.06 40.51 63.35
CA PRO A 911 -25.10 40.63 62.25
C PRO A 911 -25.27 39.57 61.15
N LEU A 912 -25.54 38.31 61.51
CA LEU A 912 -25.67 37.20 60.56
C LEU A 912 -26.79 37.46 59.55
N LYS A 913 -27.97 37.92 59.99
CA LYS A 913 -29.09 38.26 59.08
C LYS A 913 -28.71 39.30 58.03
N GLU A 914 -27.91 40.29 58.43
CA GLU A 914 -27.46 41.36 57.52
C GLU A 914 -26.36 40.86 56.57
N LEU A 915 -25.41 40.09 57.07
CA LEU A 915 -24.35 39.47 56.26
C LEU A 915 -24.92 38.50 55.22
N SER A 916 -25.90 37.67 55.58
CA SER A 916 -26.54 36.73 54.64
C SER A 916 -27.34 37.46 53.55
N LYS A 917 -28.00 38.59 53.86
CA LYS A 917 -28.67 39.43 52.84
C LYS A 917 -27.69 40.03 51.84
N ARG A 918 -26.57 40.58 52.33
CA ARG A 918 -25.51 41.13 51.47
C ARG A 918 -24.88 40.04 50.60
N PHE A 919 -24.65 38.87 51.18
CA PHE A 919 -24.13 37.72 50.43
C PHE A 919 -25.08 37.25 49.34
N GLN A 920 -26.40 37.25 49.58
CA GLN A 920 -27.39 36.87 48.58
C GLN A 920 -27.30 37.76 47.31
N VAL A 921 -27.10 39.07 47.47
CA VAL A 921 -26.93 39.99 46.33
C VAL A 921 -25.71 39.61 45.49
N ILE A 922 -24.60 39.25 46.14
CA ILE A 922 -23.38 38.78 45.47
C ILE A 922 -23.63 37.44 44.76
N ALA A 923 -24.31 36.51 45.44
CA ALA A 923 -24.64 35.20 44.88
C ALA A 923 -25.51 35.34 43.62
N ASP A 924 -26.56 36.15 43.68
CA ASP A 924 -27.46 36.41 42.55
C ASP A 924 -26.73 37.06 41.37
N GLN A 925 -25.83 38.02 41.63
CA GLN A 925 -25.01 38.67 40.61
C GLN A 925 -24.10 37.66 39.90
N MET A 926 -23.38 36.82 40.66
CA MET A 926 -22.46 35.82 40.08
C MET A 926 -23.18 34.74 39.28
N VAL A 927 -24.32 34.24 39.80
CA VAL A 927 -25.19 33.30 39.08
C VAL A 927 -25.70 33.93 37.79
N SER A 928 -26.10 35.20 37.82
CA SER A 928 -26.53 35.95 36.64
C SER A 928 -25.42 36.11 35.60
N GLU A 929 -24.20 36.46 36.03
CA GLU A 929 -23.03 36.59 35.15
C GLU A 929 -22.67 35.28 34.46
N LEU A 930 -22.63 34.16 35.19
CA LEU A 930 -22.37 32.83 34.62
C LEU A 930 -23.49 32.40 33.66
N LYS A 931 -24.76 32.65 33.99
CA LYS A 931 -25.90 32.38 33.10
C LYS A 931 -25.82 33.22 31.82
N LEU A 932 -25.45 34.50 31.92
CA LEU A 932 -25.25 35.37 30.77
C LEU A 932 -24.10 34.88 29.88
N GLN A 933 -22.99 34.42 30.46
CA GLN A 933 -21.88 33.84 29.71
C GLN A 933 -22.29 32.55 28.97
N ILE A 934 -23.05 31.66 29.64
CA ILE A 934 -23.58 30.44 29.00
C ILE A 934 -24.52 30.81 27.84
N VAL A 935 -25.43 31.76 28.03
CA VAL A 935 -26.37 32.20 26.99
C VAL A 935 -25.64 32.90 25.83
N ALA A 936 -24.56 33.64 26.10
CA ALA A 936 -23.72 34.23 25.07
C ALA A 936 -23.07 33.14 24.21
N MET A 937 -22.51 32.10 24.83
CA MET A 937 -21.93 30.94 24.15
C MET A 937 -22.94 30.02 23.46
N GLU A 938 -24.22 30.07 23.82
CA GLU A 938 -25.30 29.35 23.11
C GLU A 938 -25.80 30.11 21.86
N LYS A 939 -25.51 31.41 21.77
CA LYS A 939 -25.85 32.25 20.60
C LYS A 939 -24.75 32.28 19.55
N GLU A 940 -23.49 32.10 19.96
CA GLU A 940 -22.34 31.85 19.08
C GLU A 940 -22.38 30.42 18.51
#